data_AF-A0A933VDD2-F1
#
_entry.id   AF-A0A933VDD2-F1
#
_cell.length_a   1.000
_cell.length_b   1.000
_cell.length_c   1.000
_cell.angle_alpha   90.00
_cell.angle_beta   90.00
_cell.angle_gamma   90.00
#
_symmetry.space_group_name_H-M   'P 1'
#
loop_
_entity.id
_entity.type
_entity.pdbx_description
1 polymer ?
#
loop_
_entity_poly.entity_id
_entity_poly.type
_entity_poly.pdbx_seq_one_letter_code
_entity_poly.pdbx_strand_id
1 'polypeptide(L)'
;MPQLIWLLIAFLIGLLFEWLLEIFFFRRRVFQQMDTEKQAMANLRAQGNSASQLQSQLDKVKTELDSCSRARVDLQTRFNNLKTQFDKATVELNGATSARVQLDSNLKARDAELAKLRADLDGHLSQNKNLTADVAKFTAGAATAAATIKTLEGDKAGLEKQIADLKLQLGQANTIAQVSMNAKASAEKQLADLQAQLERTNANLNASVSTKANVDQQLVDLKAQLDKVTAQLSASTSERTQLDADLQARNAELAKLRADLDDHLSQNKDLTADIAKFTAGAASATVTINALEGDKTGLEKQIAELQARLGKANADLSASVSAKTSVEDQLAQLRAQLDKANTELAASVDARAQLDANLKTRDAELAELRTDLDGRLSQNKNLTADIAKFTAGAASATVTIKALEGDKAALEKQIAELQARLGKANADLTASVDARKQADLRLKVQDEELGKLRADLQKHLLQVKTLSSETSLASTSIEYYKKEQTTSQAQIEQLKNDLKARDAELAKLHADLDGHLSQNKNLTADVAKFTAGAASATVTIKALEGDKVGLEKQIADLRLQLGQANTTAQASITAKASAEKQLADLKFQLDKANAELSASTSGRAQLDASLKARDAELARLQSDLDAHIVKNKNLTADIAKFTGGAASTTAAIKALEVNKLGLETQVAQLKDELGACANAHATLEADLKTRDAEIEKLRAQIALMHIVVPSEQDVQMDVEKLHTRRADDETPFETACPQHLSDVKGIGTVFEARLYEAGIGSYWELSQLTNTDLKRILNVSDLQASRMDLNAIRADARRLAKETKSLGRKWSQSAPDDFEPVEGIGHIFEKRLYDVGICTYEALANMTVPQIEEICHAPAQFKPDYAAWIKQAKLLAAKKAKQQQPKA
;
A
#
# COMPACT_ATOMS: atom_id res chain seq x y z
N MET A 1 70.06 243.15 -170.88
CA MET A 1 68.57 243.15 -170.88
C MET A 1 68.08 241.90 -170.13
N PRO A 2 66.83 241.90 -169.61
CA PRO A 2 66.01 240.83 -168.99
C PRO A 2 66.25 239.31 -169.21
N GLN A 3 65.44 238.54 -168.45
CA GLN A 3 65.23 237.08 -168.36
C GLN A 3 66.02 236.33 -167.26
N LEU A 4 65.32 235.40 -166.58
CA LEU A 4 65.44 235.29 -165.11
C LEU A 4 65.07 233.93 -164.45
N ILE A 5 64.17 233.13 -165.02
CA ILE A 5 63.23 232.32 -164.19
C ILE A 5 63.60 230.85 -163.89
N TRP A 6 64.19 230.11 -164.85
CA TRP A 6 63.81 228.69 -165.00
C TRP A 6 64.41 227.64 -164.05
N LEU A 7 65.71 227.69 -163.72
CA LEU A 7 66.40 226.45 -163.28
C LEU A 7 66.01 225.96 -161.86
N LEU A 8 65.34 226.79 -161.06
CA LEU A 8 64.70 226.41 -159.79
C LEU A 8 63.82 225.15 -159.92
N ILE A 9 63.23 224.94 -161.10
CA ILE A 9 62.21 223.91 -161.32
C ILE A 9 62.82 222.49 -161.40
N ALA A 10 64.09 222.33 -161.78
CA ALA A 10 64.76 221.01 -161.77
C ALA A 10 65.24 220.60 -160.36
N PHE A 11 65.47 221.57 -159.46
CA PHE A 11 65.76 221.33 -158.04
C PHE A 11 64.56 220.73 -157.29
N LEU A 12 63.34 220.91 -157.80
CA LEU A 12 62.09 220.48 -157.17
C LEU A 12 61.65 219.03 -157.45
N ILE A 13 62.02 218.43 -158.60
CA ILE A 13 61.30 217.25 -159.11
C ILE A 13 61.92 215.92 -158.65
N GLY A 14 63.24 215.87 -158.40
CA GLY A 14 63.89 214.67 -157.83
C GLY A 14 63.42 214.33 -156.40
N LEU A 15 62.98 215.37 -155.66
CA LEU A 15 62.46 215.31 -154.29
C LEU A 15 61.25 214.37 -154.10
N LEU A 16 60.54 214.02 -155.18
CA LEU A 16 59.42 213.07 -155.11
C LEU A 16 59.87 211.59 -155.11
N PHE A 17 61.11 211.28 -155.52
CA PHE A 17 61.61 209.90 -155.53
C PHE A 17 62.40 209.51 -154.26
N GLU A 18 62.81 210.48 -153.44
CA GLU A 18 63.36 210.23 -152.09
C GLU A 18 62.43 209.36 -151.24
N TRP A 19 61.11 209.43 -151.43
CA TRP A 19 60.13 208.71 -150.62
C TRP A 19 59.94 207.21 -150.94
N LEU A 20 60.25 206.75 -152.15
CA LEU A 20 59.74 205.45 -152.64
C LEU A 20 60.66 204.23 -152.42
N LEU A 21 61.97 204.42 -152.20
CA LEU A 21 62.92 203.30 -152.02
C LEU A 21 63.32 203.01 -150.57
N GLU A 22 62.96 203.87 -149.61
CA GLU A 22 63.02 203.53 -148.18
C GLU A 22 62.20 202.27 -147.88
N ILE A 23 61.05 202.11 -148.56
CA ILE A 23 60.04 201.10 -148.23
C ILE A 23 60.44 199.65 -148.55
N PHE A 24 61.31 199.41 -149.55
CA PHE A 24 61.46 198.06 -150.12
C PHE A 24 62.62 197.23 -149.52
N PHE A 25 63.79 197.84 -149.25
CA PHE A 25 64.95 197.10 -148.72
C PHE A 25 65.36 197.39 -147.28
N PHE A 26 64.78 198.42 -146.63
CA PHE A 26 64.88 198.62 -145.19
C PHE A 26 64.28 197.46 -144.37
N ARG A 27 63.61 196.48 -145.01
CA ARG A 27 62.94 195.35 -144.34
C ARG A 27 63.63 193.98 -144.45
N ARG A 28 64.62 193.79 -145.35
CA ARG A 28 65.21 192.46 -145.63
C ARG A 28 66.66 192.29 -145.17
N ARG A 29 67.37 193.38 -144.87
CA ARG A 29 68.79 193.32 -144.47
C ARG A 29 69.23 194.33 -143.41
N VAL A 30 68.40 195.33 -143.11
CA VAL A 30 68.45 196.05 -141.84
C VAL A 30 67.96 195.09 -140.74
N PHE A 31 68.60 194.92 -139.58
CA PHE A 31 69.86 195.52 -139.11
C PHE A 31 71.00 194.48 -139.12
N GLN A 32 71.84 194.50 -140.16
CA GLN A 32 73.22 193.98 -140.06
C GLN A 32 74.06 194.88 -139.14
N GLN A 33 75.26 194.39 -138.77
CA GLN A 33 76.42 195.14 -138.25
C GLN A 33 76.16 196.44 -137.49
N MET A 34 76.41 196.40 -136.18
CA MET A 34 76.97 197.55 -135.46
C MET A 34 78.42 197.26 -135.05
N ASP A 35 79.33 197.43 -136.00
CA ASP A 35 80.53 198.21 -135.72
C ASP A 35 80.03 199.64 -135.35
N THR A 36 80.62 200.39 -134.42
CA THR A 36 81.78 201.25 -134.76
C THR A 36 82.43 201.94 -133.55
N GLU A 37 81.81 201.95 -132.36
CA GLU A 37 82.10 202.96 -131.32
C GLU A 37 83.50 202.91 -130.66
N LYS A 38 84.18 201.77 -130.63
CA LYS A 38 85.22 201.51 -129.60
C LYS A 38 86.63 202.13 -129.80
N GLN A 39 86.94 202.80 -130.90
CA GLN A 39 88.31 203.26 -131.19
C GLN A 39 88.61 204.77 -131.02
N ALA A 40 87.60 205.64 -130.81
CA ALA A 40 87.78 207.08 -131.06
C ALA A 40 88.53 207.90 -129.99
N MET A 41 88.41 207.61 -128.69
CA MET A 41 88.76 208.58 -127.62
C MET A 41 90.23 208.58 -127.13
N ALA A 42 91.22 208.16 -127.94
CA ALA A 42 92.58 207.91 -127.44
C ALA A 42 93.54 209.13 -127.38
N ASN A 43 93.43 210.11 -128.28
CA ASN A 43 94.63 210.90 -128.68
C ASN A 43 94.79 212.34 -128.15
N LEU A 44 93.72 213.05 -127.79
CA LEU A 44 93.70 214.53 -127.91
C LEU A 44 94.14 215.33 -126.66
N ARG A 45 95.29 214.98 -126.03
CA ARG A 45 95.82 215.77 -124.88
C ARG A 45 97.34 215.88 -124.71
N ALA A 46 98.14 215.52 -125.71
CA ALA A 46 99.60 215.39 -125.55
C ALA A 46 100.41 216.70 -125.36
N GLN A 47 99.93 217.85 -125.84
CA GLN A 47 100.82 218.99 -126.15
C GLN A 47 101.24 219.87 -124.95
N GLY A 48 100.67 219.68 -123.75
CA GLY A 48 100.97 220.49 -122.56
C GLY A 48 102.16 220.01 -121.71
N ASN A 49 102.73 218.85 -122.01
CA ASN A 49 103.52 218.08 -121.03
C ASN A 49 104.92 218.62 -120.70
N SER A 50 105.52 219.45 -121.56
CA SER A 50 106.96 219.76 -121.46
C SER A 50 107.35 220.58 -120.23
N ALA A 51 106.50 221.50 -119.77
CA ALA A 51 106.79 222.37 -118.62
C ALA A 51 106.62 221.63 -117.27
N SER A 52 105.56 220.83 -117.14
CA SER A 52 105.31 220.02 -115.94
C SER A 52 106.32 218.88 -115.76
N GLN A 53 106.98 218.46 -116.85
CA GLN A 53 108.00 217.40 -116.81
C GLN A 53 109.27 217.80 -116.05
N LEU A 54 109.66 219.08 -116.02
CA LEU A 54 110.76 219.57 -115.16
C LEU A 54 110.37 219.53 -113.68
N GLN A 55 109.15 219.95 -113.35
CA GLN A 55 108.63 219.91 -111.98
C GLN A 55 108.58 218.45 -111.46
N SER A 56 108.07 217.53 -112.29
CA SER A 56 107.96 216.10 -111.95
C SER A 56 109.29 215.42 -111.63
N GLN A 57 110.41 215.87 -112.20
CA GLN A 57 111.72 215.29 -111.88
C GLN A 57 112.20 215.66 -110.47
N LEU A 58 111.82 216.84 -109.94
CA LEU A 58 112.11 217.22 -108.56
C LEU A 58 111.36 216.33 -107.56
N ASP A 59 110.08 216.05 -107.83
CA ASP A 59 109.24 215.18 -107.00
C ASP A 59 109.72 213.71 -107.00
N LYS A 60 110.29 213.23 -108.11
CA LYS A 60 110.88 211.87 -108.19
C LYS A 60 112.01 211.66 -107.19
N VAL A 61 113.02 212.54 -107.19
CA VAL A 61 114.18 212.41 -106.29
C VAL A 61 113.75 212.45 -104.82
N LYS A 62 112.73 213.26 -104.50
CA LYS A 62 112.14 213.32 -103.15
C LYS A 62 111.43 212.02 -102.78
N THR A 63 110.68 211.43 -103.72
CA THR A 63 109.99 210.14 -103.55
C THR A 63 110.98 208.98 -103.32
N GLU A 64 112.14 209.00 -103.98
CA GLU A 64 113.18 207.97 -103.85
C GLU A 64 113.87 208.01 -102.46
N LEU A 65 114.04 209.19 -101.86
CA LEU A 65 114.57 209.34 -100.49
C LEU A 65 113.59 208.79 -99.43
N ASP A 66 112.30 209.10 -99.56
CA ASP A 66 111.25 208.56 -98.68
C ASP A 66 111.04 207.05 -98.88
N SER A 67 111.38 206.50 -100.05
CA SER A 67 111.37 205.06 -100.33
C SER A 67 112.46 204.34 -99.52
N CYS A 68 113.70 204.81 -99.60
CA CYS A 68 114.84 204.16 -98.94
C CYS A 68 114.71 204.14 -97.40
N SER A 69 114.16 205.20 -96.81
CA SER A 69 113.95 205.28 -95.35
C SER A 69 112.94 204.25 -94.83
N ARG A 70 111.89 203.92 -95.61
CA ARG A 70 110.90 202.90 -95.25
C ARG A 70 111.48 201.49 -95.21
N ALA A 71 112.37 201.14 -96.14
CA ALA A 71 113.01 199.82 -96.20
C ALA A 71 113.82 199.49 -94.93
N ARG A 72 114.47 200.49 -94.32
CA ARG A 72 115.25 200.32 -93.08
C ARG A 72 114.38 199.98 -91.86
N VAL A 73 113.20 200.59 -91.74
CA VAL A 73 112.27 200.34 -90.62
C VAL A 73 111.67 198.93 -90.68
N ASP A 74 111.37 198.45 -91.89
CA ASP A 74 110.84 197.11 -92.11
C ASP A 74 111.84 196.01 -91.68
N LEU A 75 113.12 196.15 -92.03
CA LEU A 75 114.16 195.21 -91.58
C LEU A 75 114.32 195.17 -90.05
N GLN A 76 114.29 196.33 -89.37
CA GLN A 76 114.38 196.39 -87.92
C GLN A 76 113.20 195.66 -87.24
N THR A 77 112.01 195.77 -87.84
CA THR A 77 110.78 195.12 -87.35
C THR A 77 110.87 193.60 -87.50
N ARG A 78 111.40 193.09 -88.63
CA ARG A 78 111.60 191.64 -88.86
C ARG A 78 112.55 191.01 -87.85
N PHE A 79 113.66 191.68 -87.52
CA PHE A 79 114.68 191.13 -86.62
C PHE A 79 114.13 190.90 -85.19
N ASN A 80 113.41 191.89 -84.64
CA ASN A 80 112.80 191.77 -83.31
C ASN A 80 111.77 190.64 -83.27
N ASN A 81 110.94 190.51 -84.31
CA ASN A 81 109.91 189.48 -84.41
C ASN A 81 110.51 188.06 -84.45
N LEU A 82 111.65 187.89 -85.14
CA LEU A 82 112.37 186.61 -85.18
C LEU A 82 112.96 186.21 -83.82
N LYS A 83 113.45 187.16 -83.02
CA LYS A 83 113.95 186.87 -81.67
C LYS A 83 112.83 186.36 -80.74
N THR A 84 111.67 187.00 -80.75
CA THR A 84 110.51 186.57 -79.94
C THR A 84 110.07 185.13 -80.25
N GLN A 85 110.23 184.67 -81.50
CA GLN A 85 109.94 183.28 -81.87
C GLN A 85 110.94 182.27 -81.28
N PHE A 86 112.23 182.64 -81.19
CA PHE A 86 113.27 181.78 -80.63
C PHE A 86 113.11 181.59 -79.11
N ASP A 87 112.79 182.66 -78.39
CA ASP A 87 112.53 182.61 -76.95
C ASP A 87 111.29 181.74 -76.65
N LYS A 88 110.24 181.80 -77.48
CA LYS A 88 109.04 180.95 -77.38
C LYS A 88 109.34 179.47 -77.59
N ALA A 89 110.10 179.11 -78.63
CA ALA A 89 110.48 177.72 -78.90
C ALA A 89 111.28 177.08 -77.75
N THR A 90 112.09 177.88 -77.05
CA THR A 90 112.88 177.44 -75.88
C THR A 90 111.98 177.05 -74.70
N VAL A 91 110.86 177.75 -74.49
CA VAL A 91 109.87 177.43 -73.44
C VAL A 91 109.13 176.12 -73.77
N GLU A 92 108.73 175.94 -75.03
CA GLU A 92 108.00 174.75 -75.49
C GLU A 92 108.81 173.46 -75.31
N LEU A 93 110.14 173.50 -75.55
CA LEU A 93 111.05 172.37 -75.34
C LEU A 93 111.15 171.94 -73.86
N ASN A 94 111.17 172.89 -72.93
CA ASN A 94 111.20 172.61 -71.49
C ASN A 94 109.86 172.02 -70.99
N GLY A 95 108.73 172.47 -71.55
CA GLY A 95 107.42 171.85 -71.31
C GLY A 95 107.37 170.39 -71.76
N ALA A 96 107.82 170.10 -72.98
CA ALA A 96 107.87 168.73 -73.52
C ALA A 96 108.77 167.79 -72.70
N THR A 97 109.91 168.30 -72.22
CA THR A 97 110.83 167.56 -71.35
C THR A 97 110.17 167.17 -70.02
N SER A 98 109.39 168.08 -69.43
CA SER A 98 108.68 167.85 -68.17
C SER A 98 107.59 166.77 -68.31
N ALA A 99 106.81 166.80 -69.40
CA ALA A 99 105.79 165.79 -69.69
C ALA A 99 106.36 164.36 -69.83
N ARG A 100 107.57 164.22 -70.39
CA ARG A 100 108.25 162.93 -70.53
C ARG A 100 108.58 162.28 -69.17
N VAL A 101 109.01 163.06 -68.19
CA VAL A 101 109.32 162.54 -66.83
C VAL A 101 108.05 162.03 -66.14
N GLN A 102 106.92 162.72 -66.34
CA GLN A 102 105.63 162.32 -65.77
C GLN A 102 105.10 161.00 -66.38
N LEU A 103 105.37 160.75 -67.66
CA LEU A 103 105.07 159.48 -68.33
C LEU A 103 105.88 158.29 -67.79
N ASP A 104 107.16 158.48 -67.47
CA ASP A 104 108.04 157.43 -66.95
C ASP A 104 107.60 156.92 -65.56
N SER A 105 107.16 157.84 -64.69
CA SER A 105 106.53 157.50 -63.40
C SER A 105 105.22 156.72 -63.55
N ASN A 106 104.40 157.07 -64.55
CA ASN A 106 103.13 156.38 -64.81
C ASN A 106 103.33 154.93 -65.28
N LEU A 107 104.39 154.65 -66.05
CA LEU A 107 104.75 153.28 -66.45
C LEU A 107 105.16 152.43 -65.23
N LYS A 108 106.04 152.94 -64.38
CA LYS A 108 106.47 152.25 -63.14
C LYS A 108 105.30 151.94 -62.19
N ALA A 109 104.29 152.81 -62.13
CA ALA A 109 103.07 152.56 -61.37
C ALA A 109 102.23 151.40 -61.96
N ARG A 110 102.10 151.34 -63.31
CA ARG A 110 101.39 150.25 -64.01
C ARG A 110 102.12 148.91 -63.89
N ASP A 111 103.44 148.89 -63.94
CA ASP A 111 104.23 147.64 -63.75
C ASP A 111 104.04 147.04 -62.36
N ALA A 112 104.01 147.87 -61.31
CA ALA A 112 103.74 147.42 -59.94
C ALA A 112 102.32 146.85 -59.78
N GLU A 113 101.34 147.42 -60.48
CA GLU A 113 99.95 146.96 -60.49
C GLU A 113 99.79 145.63 -61.24
N LEU A 114 100.48 145.45 -62.36
CA LEU A 114 100.57 144.17 -63.10
C LEU A 114 101.26 143.07 -62.28
N ALA A 115 102.29 143.42 -61.50
CA ALA A 115 102.92 142.47 -60.58
C ALA A 115 101.94 142.01 -59.48
N LYS A 116 101.11 142.92 -58.96
CA LYS A 116 100.08 142.60 -57.95
C LYS A 116 98.98 141.69 -58.53
N LEU A 117 98.48 142.01 -59.73
CA LEU A 117 97.47 141.19 -60.42
C LEU A 117 97.95 139.76 -60.72
N ARG A 118 99.25 139.55 -60.95
CA ARG A 118 99.83 138.19 -61.10
C ARG A 118 99.82 137.42 -59.78
N ALA A 119 100.13 138.06 -58.65
CA ALA A 119 100.08 137.42 -57.34
C ALA A 119 98.64 137.01 -56.95
N ASP A 120 97.65 137.86 -57.22
CA ASP A 120 96.24 137.53 -57.00
C ASP A 120 95.78 136.36 -57.90
N LEU A 121 96.27 136.30 -59.15
CA LEU A 121 95.97 135.20 -60.09
C LEU A 121 96.56 133.85 -59.64
N ASP A 122 97.81 133.81 -59.19
CA ASP A 122 98.43 132.60 -58.62
C ASP A 122 97.75 132.16 -57.31
N GLY A 123 97.28 133.13 -56.51
CA GLY A 123 96.43 132.90 -55.35
C GLY A 123 95.12 132.19 -55.72
N HIS A 124 94.40 132.71 -56.72
CA HIS A 124 93.17 132.09 -57.21
C HIS A 124 93.40 130.73 -57.88
N LEU A 125 94.49 130.53 -58.62
CA LEU A 125 94.84 129.21 -59.19
C LEU A 125 95.12 128.18 -58.10
N SER A 126 95.79 128.59 -57.01
CA SER A 126 96.02 127.75 -55.83
C SER A 126 94.71 127.42 -55.10
N GLN A 127 93.83 128.41 -54.93
CA GLN A 127 92.49 128.23 -54.37
C GLN A 127 91.65 127.25 -55.21
N ASN A 128 91.72 127.33 -56.55
CA ASN A 128 90.97 126.46 -57.45
C ASN A 128 91.47 125.00 -57.41
N LYS A 129 92.77 124.78 -57.23
CA LYS A 129 93.32 123.43 -56.94
C LYS A 129 92.77 122.86 -55.63
N ASN A 130 92.72 123.66 -54.57
CA ASN A 130 92.18 123.21 -53.28
C ASN A 130 90.68 122.90 -53.38
N LEU A 131 89.88 123.77 -54.01
CA LEU A 131 88.46 123.53 -54.27
C LEU A 131 88.22 122.28 -55.14
N THR A 132 89.08 122.01 -56.12
CA THR A 132 89.03 120.78 -56.92
C THR A 132 89.31 119.54 -56.07
N ALA A 133 90.28 119.62 -55.15
CA ALA A 133 90.60 118.54 -54.22
C ALA A 133 89.46 118.31 -53.20
N ASP A 134 88.83 119.37 -52.69
CA ASP A 134 87.68 119.26 -51.80
C ASP A 134 86.44 118.70 -52.52
N VAL A 135 86.17 119.11 -53.77
CA VAL A 135 85.10 118.50 -54.60
C VAL A 135 85.38 117.01 -54.83
N ALA A 136 86.63 116.62 -55.14
CA ALA A 136 87.00 115.21 -55.27
C ALA A 136 86.81 114.44 -53.94
N LYS A 137 87.17 115.06 -52.80
CA LYS A 137 87.01 114.50 -51.45
C LYS A 137 85.53 114.36 -51.04
N PHE A 138 84.68 115.35 -51.35
CA PHE A 138 83.24 115.25 -51.13
C PHE A 138 82.57 114.25 -52.08
N THR A 139 83.05 114.11 -53.32
CA THR A 139 82.56 113.10 -54.27
C THR A 139 82.93 111.69 -53.82
N ALA A 140 84.17 111.48 -53.35
CA ALA A 140 84.59 110.24 -52.72
C ALA A 140 83.79 109.96 -51.43
N GLY A 141 83.56 110.98 -50.60
CA GLY A 141 82.71 110.92 -49.41
C GLY A 141 81.28 110.49 -49.73
N ALA A 142 80.67 111.07 -50.76
CA ALA A 142 79.33 110.71 -51.25
C ALA A 142 79.30 109.28 -51.82
N ALA A 143 80.34 108.85 -52.54
CA ALA A 143 80.46 107.47 -53.02
C ALA A 143 80.59 106.47 -51.87
N THR A 144 81.39 106.77 -50.84
CA THR A 144 81.49 105.93 -49.63
C THR A 144 80.20 105.95 -48.79
N ALA A 145 79.50 107.08 -48.72
CA ALA A 145 78.19 107.17 -48.07
C ALA A 145 77.15 106.33 -48.82
N ALA A 146 77.09 106.40 -50.14
CA ALA A 146 76.22 105.58 -50.97
C ALA A 146 76.54 104.08 -50.87
N ALA A 147 77.83 103.71 -50.82
CA ALA A 147 78.25 102.33 -50.56
C ALA A 147 77.84 101.85 -49.15
N THR A 148 77.95 102.73 -48.14
CA THR A 148 77.53 102.43 -46.76
C THR A 148 76.01 102.28 -46.68
N ILE A 149 75.24 103.16 -47.30
CA ILE A 149 73.77 103.06 -47.39
C ILE A 149 73.37 101.75 -48.08
N LYS A 150 73.97 101.41 -49.23
CA LYS A 150 73.70 100.15 -49.93
C LYS A 150 74.07 98.91 -49.10
N THR A 151 75.11 99.00 -48.27
CA THR A 151 75.47 97.94 -47.32
C THR A 151 74.42 97.83 -46.22
N LEU A 152 74.02 98.95 -45.60
CA LEU A 152 72.96 99.01 -44.59
C LEU A 152 71.57 98.61 -45.12
N GLU A 153 71.28 98.82 -46.41
CA GLU A 153 70.08 98.30 -47.09
C GLU A 153 70.16 96.77 -47.24
N GLY A 154 71.34 96.22 -47.54
CA GLY A 154 71.61 94.79 -47.53
C GLY A 154 71.51 94.17 -46.14
N ASP A 155 72.09 94.81 -45.13
CA ASP A 155 72.02 94.40 -43.73
C ASP A 155 70.58 94.50 -43.21
N LYS A 156 69.84 95.55 -43.57
CA LYS A 156 68.40 95.69 -43.30
C LYS A 156 67.62 94.55 -43.93
N ALA A 157 67.82 94.24 -45.21
CA ALA A 157 67.13 93.12 -45.87
C ALA A 157 67.51 91.77 -45.25
N GLY A 158 68.76 91.61 -44.80
CA GLY A 158 69.25 90.46 -44.03
C GLY A 158 68.57 90.34 -42.68
N LEU A 159 68.41 91.44 -41.94
CA LEU A 159 67.73 91.51 -40.65
C LEU A 159 66.22 91.33 -40.80
N GLU A 160 65.58 91.89 -41.82
CA GLU A 160 64.17 91.67 -42.14
C GLU A 160 63.92 90.19 -42.49
N LYS A 161 64.84 89.55 -43.22
CA LYS A 161 64.80 88.09 -43.43
C LYS A 161 65.02 87.31 -42.13
N GLN A 162 66.00 87.67 -41.30
CA GLN A 162 66.22 87.01 -40.01
C GLN A 162 65.00 87.17 -39.08
N ILE A 163 64.33 88.32 -39.09
CA ILE A 163 63.09 88.55 -38.35
C ILE A 163 61.95 87.68 -38.92
N ALA A 164 61.85 87.51 -40.25
CA ALA A 164 60.89 86.60 -40.86
C ALA A 164 61.17 85.13 -40.51
N ASP A 165 62.42 84.68 -40.61
CA ASP A 165 62.85 83.32 -40.27
C ASP A 165 62.69 83.05 -38.76
N LEU A 166 63.04 83.99 -37.88
CA LEU A 166 62.80 83.89 -36.43
C LEU A 166 61.31 83.88 -36.08
N LYS A 167 60.47 84.63 -36.81
CA LYS A 167 59.02 84.63 -36.62
C LYS A 167 58.37 83.34 -37.12
N LEU A 168 58.91 82.74 -38.18
CA LEU A 168 58.55 81.39 -38.63
C LEU A 168 58.97 80.33 -37.60
N GLN A 169 60.21 80.39 -37.09
CA GLN A 169 60.73 79.51 -36.05
C GLN A 169 59.95 79.65 -34.74
N LEU A 170 59.56 80.86 -34.34
CA LEU A 170 58.69 81.10 -33.18
C LEU A 170 57.30 80.48 -33.39
N GLY A 171 56.71 80.63 -34.58
CA GLY A 171 55.45 79.98 -34.94
C GLY A 171 55.54 78.45 -34.93
N GLN A 172 56.62 77.89 -35.46
CA GLN A 172 56.91 76.45 -35.42
C GLN A 172 57.12 75.97 -33.98
N ALA A 173 57.93 76.67 -33.19
CA ALA A 173 58.19 76.35 -31.79
C ALA A 173 56.92 76.43 -30.94
N ASN A 174 56.05 77.42 -31.17
CA ASN A 174 54.76 77.52 -30.49
C ASN A 174 53.79 76.40 -30.92
N THR A 175 53.83 76.00 -32.20
CA THR A 175 53.04 74.86 -32.70
C THR A 175 53.54 73.53 -32.11
N ILE A 176 54.86 73.33 -32.03
CA ILE A 176 55.50 72.19 -31.39
C ILE A 176 55.20 72.17 -29.88
N ALA A 177 55.23 73.33 -29.22
CA ALA A 177 54.85 73.46 -27.81
C ALA A 177 53.37 73.10 -27.59
N GLN A 178 52.46 73.54 -28.46
CA GLN A 178 51.03 73.17 -28.38
C GLN A 178 50.82 71.67 -28.65
N VAL A 179 51.51 71.09 -29.63
CA VAL A 179 51.48 69.63 -29.89
C VAL A 179 52.04 68.87 -28.69
N SER A 180 53.13 69.35 -28.09
CA SER A 180 53.73 68.76 -26.89
C SER A 180 52.84 68.91 -25.65
N MET A 181 52.10 70.01 -25.51
CA MET A 181 51.11 70.20 -24.44
C MET A 181 49.90 69.29 -24.64
N ASN A 182 49.41 69.12 -25.86
CA ASN A 182 48.32 68.21 -26.19
C ASN A 182 48.74 66.74 -25.96
N ALA A 183 49.96 66.37 -26.35
CA ALA A 183 50.55 65.06 -26.07
C ALA A 183 50.75 64.83 -24.56
N LYS A 184 51.23 65.84 -23.83
CA LYS A 184 51.34 65.81 -22.37
C LYS A 184 49.97 65.60 -21.71
N ALA A 185 48.96 66.39 -22.07
CA ALA A 185 47.61 66.24 -21.53
C ALA A 185 46.99 64.87 -21.86
N SER A 186 47.29 64.32 -23.04
CA SER A 186 46.92 62.94 -23.41
C SER A 186 47.64 61.90 -22.53
N ALA A 187 48.93 62.09 -22.23
CA ALA A 187 49.71 61.20 -21.38
C ALA A 187 49.30 61.30 -19.89
N GLU A 188 48.99 62.50 -19.40
CA GLU A 188 48.44 62.73 -18.06
C GLU A 188 47.04 62.11 -17.92
N LYS A 189 46.20 62.21 -18.96
CA LYS A 189 44.93 61.46 -19.02
C LYS A 189 45.16 59.95 -19.02
N GLN A 190 46.10 59.44 -19.84
CA GLN A 190 46.42 58.00 -19.86
C GLN A 190 46.96 57.51 -18.51
N LEU A 191 47.75 58.31 -17.78
CA LEU A 191 48.17 58.02 -16.42
C LEU A 191 46.98 57.97 -15.45
N ALA A 192 46.06 58.92 -15.51
CA ALA A 192 44.85 58.91 -14.69
C ALA A 192 43.93 57.71 -15.01
N ASP A 193 43.72 57.39 -16.29
CA ASP A 193 42.96 56.23 -16.74
C ASP A 193 43.65 54.92 -16.32
N LEU A 194 44.98 54.84 -16.36
CA LEU A 194 45.77 53.69 -15.88
C LEU A 194 45.74 53.55 -14.36
N GLN A 195 45.81 54.65 -13.60
CA GLN A 195 45.63 54.61 -12.14
C GLN A 195 44.21 54.16 -11.76
N ALA A 196 43.18 54.68 -12.45
CA ALA A 196 41.80 54.24 -12.24
C ALA A 196 41.58 52.78 -12.67
N GLN A 197 42.30 52.27 -13.69
CA GLN A 197 42.34 50.84 -14.00
C GLN A 197 43.04 50.04 -12.88
N LEU A 198 44.19 50.51 -12.39
CA LEU A 198 44.97 49.83 -11.34
C LEU A 198 44.18 49.72 -10.03
N GLU A 199 43.51 50.80 -9.62
CA GLU A 199 42.60 50.82 -8.46
C GLU A 199 41.42 49.87 -8.66
N ARG A 200 40.79 49.85 -9.84
CA ARG A 200 39.72 48.88 -10.17
C ARG A 200 40.24 47.44 -10.15
N THR A 201 41.44 47.16 -10.67
CA THR A 201 42.02 45.82 -10.60
C THR A 201 42.39 45.42 -9.18
N ASN A 202 42.84 46.34 -8.33
CA ASN A 202 43.07 46.06 -6.91
C ASN A 202 41.75 45.85 -6.14
N ALA A 203 40.70 46.60 -6.44
CA ALA A 203 39.37 46.38 -5.88
C ALA A 203 38.80 45.01 -6.31
N ASN A 204 38.92 44.66 -7.59
CA ASN A 204 38.52 43.37 -8.13
C ASN A 204 39.38 42.21 -7.59
N LEU A 205 40.67 42.43 -7.37
CA LEU A 205 41.59 41.46 -6.76
C LEU A 205 41.22 41.24 -5.28
N ASN A 206 40.97 42.29 -4.51
CA ASN A 206 40.51 42.19 -3.13
C ASN A 206 39.13 41.50 -3.03
N ALA A 207 38.21 41.78 -3.96
CA ALA A 207 36.95 41.05 -4.07
C ALA A 207 37.16 39.57 -4.44
N SER A 208 38.13 39.27 -5.32
CA SER A 208 38.52 37.90 -5.69
C SER A 208 39.20 37.15 -4.54
N VAL A 209 39.99 37.83 -3.71
CA VAL A 209 40.60 37.29 -2.50
C VAL A 209 39.55 37.04 -1.42
N SER A 210 38.57 37.95 -1.24
CA SER A 210 37.46 37.76 -0.31
C SER A 210 36.52 36.62 -0.73
N THR A 211 36.21 36.50 -2.03
CA THR A 211 35.44 35.36 -2.55
C THR A 211 36.23 34.06 -2.51
N LYS A 212 37.54 34.07 -2.78
CA LYS A 212 38.42 32.91 -2.55
C LYS A 212 38.41 32.50 -1.08
N ALA A 213 38.55 33.43 -0.13
CA ALA A 213 38.52 33.11 1.30
C ALA A 213 37.17 32.51 1.73
N ASN A 214 36.06 32.97 1.15
CA ASN A 214 34.74 32.37 1.36
C ASN A 214 34.65 30.95 0.75
N VAL A 215 35.22 30.71 -0.44
CA VAL A 215 35.29 29.37 -1.05
C VAL A 215 36.23 28.44 -0.28
N ASP A 216 37.37 28.93 0.21
CA ASP A 216 38.30 28.18 1.07
C ASP A 216 37.60 27.79 2.40
N GLN A 217 36.80 28.69 2.99
CA GLN A 217 35.97 28.38 4.17
C GLN A 217 34.87 27.37 3.83
N GLN A 218 34.16 27.52 2.70
CA GLN A 218 33.17 26.55 2.24
C GLN A 218 33.80 25.16 2.01
N LEU A 219 35.05 25.07 1.55
CA LEU A 219 35.77 23.80 1.43
C LEU A 219 36.12 23.20 2.79
N VAL A 220 36.46 24.01 3.80
CA VAL A 220 36.63 23.55 5.19
C VAL A 220 35.30 23.04 5.75
N ASP A 221 34.21 23.78 5.55
CA ASP A 221 32.88 23.43 6.05
C ASP A 221 32.33 22.16 5.37
N LEU A 222 32.48 22.03 4.04
CA LEU A 222 32.14 20.82 3.29
C LEU A 222 32.99 19.62 3.74
N LYS A 223 34.27 19.84 4.08
CA LYS A 223 35.12 18.76 4.59
C LYS A 223 34.69 18.31 5.99
N ALA A 224 34.39 19.24 6.89
CA ALA A 224 33.82 18.92 8.20
C ALA A 224 32.46 18.21 8.10
N GLN A 225 31.62 18.56 7.10
CA GLN A 225 30.39 17.83 6.80
C GLN A 225 30.68 16.42 6.24
N LEU A 226 31.66 16.25 5.35
CA LEU A 226 32.06 14.96 4.80
C LEU A 226 32.61 14.03 5.90
N ASP A 227 33.46 14.54 6.79
CA ASP A 227 34.01 13.79 7.92
C ASP A 227 32.89 13.39 8.90
N LYS A 228 31.93 14.29 9.16
CA LYS A 228 30.73 14.00 9.96
C LYS A 228 29.84 12.93 9.32
N VAL A 229 29.55 13.03 8.02
CA VAL A 229 28.76 12.02 7.28
C VAL A 229 29.48 10.67 7.25
N THR A 230 30.81 10.67 7.13
CA THR A 230 31.64 9.45 7.19
C THR A 230 31.57 8.80 8.57
N ALA A 231 31.64 9.60 9.65
CA ALA A 231 31.45 9.11 11.02
C ALA A 231 30.04 8.53 11.21
N GLN A 232 28.99 9.22 10.77
CA GLN A 232 27.60 8.72 10.83
C GLN A 232 27.42 7.44 10.02
N LEU A 233 27.99 7.34 8.82
CA LEU A 233 27.97 6.13 8.00
C LEU A 233 28.67 4.95 8.70
N SER A 234 29.80 5.19 9.35
CA SER A 234 30.50 4.17 10.14
C SER A 234 29.69 3.70 11.35
N ALA A 235 29.01 4.61 12.05
CA ALA A 235 28.15 4.31 13.18
C ALA A 235 26.93 3.47 12.75
N SER A 236 26.20 3.90 11.71
CA SER A 236 25.07 3.12 11.17
C SER A 236 25.52 1.79 10.52
N THR A 237 26.77 1.67 10.07
CA THR A 237 27.33 0.39 9.64
C THR A 237 27.54 -0.54 10.83
N SER A 238 28.12 -0.04 11.93
CA SER A 238 28.31 -0.80 13.19
C SER A 238 26.97 -1.24 13.79
N GLU A 239 25.99 -0.33 13.85
CA GLU A 239 24.63 -0.58 14.30
C GLU A 239 23.95 -1.65 13.45
N ARG A 240 24.11 -1.60 12.12
CA ARG A 240 23.59 -2.61 11.19
C ARG A 240 24.25 -3.98 11.36
N THR A 241 25.56 -4.05 11.61
CA THR A 241 26.23 -5.33 11.92
C THR A 241 25.80 -5.90 13.27
N GLN A 242 25.49 -5.05 14.25
CA GLN A 242 24.95 -5.51 15.53
C GLN A 242 23.51 -6.01 15.39
N LEU A 243 22.67 -5.31 14.63
CA LEU A 243 21.30 -5.73 14.33
C LEU A 243 21.26 -7.08 13.57
N ASP A 244 22.22 -7.32 12.67
CA ASP A 244 22.34 -8.61 11.95
C ASP A 244 22.76 -9.75 12.89
N ALA A 245 23.67 -9.48 13.84
CA ALA A 245 24.02 -10.44 14.90
C ALA A 245 22.84 -10.73 15.85
N ASP A 246 22.07 -9.71 16.23
CA ASP A 246 20.85 -9.87 17.03
C ASP A 246 19.77 -10.67 16.28
N LEU A 247 19.63 -10.46 14.96
CA LEU A 247 18.75 -11.26 14.10
C LEU A 247 19.21 -12.72 14.01
N GLN A 248 20.51 -12.98 13.89
CA GLN A 248 21.04 -14.36 13.92
C GLN A 248 20.78 -15.03 15.28
N ALA A 249 20.97 -14.31 16.39
CA ALA A 249 20.68 -14.81 17.74
C ALA A 249 19.17 -15.13 17.92
N ARG A 250 18.27 -14.23 17.49
CA ARG A 250 16.82 -14.47 17.55
C ARG A 250 16.35 -15.60 16.62
N ASN A 251 16.99 -15.77 15.47
CA ASN A 251 16.71 -16.92 14.60
C ASN A 251 17.15 -18.25 15.23
N ALA A 252 18.28 -18.29 15.96
CA ALA A 252 18.69 -19.46 16.72
C ALA A 252 17.74 -19.76 17.90
N GLU A 253 17.26 -18.73 18.60
CA GLU A 253 16.25 -18.86 19.67
C GLU A 253 14.91 -19.37 19.12
N LEU A 254 14.45 -18.86 17.96
CA LEU A 254 13.26 -19.36 17.27
C LEU A 254 13.42 -20.80 16.76
N ALA A 255 14.62 -21.21 16.35
CA ALA A 255 14.90 -22.60 16.01
C ALA A 255 14.80 -23.51 17.24
N LYS A 256 15.30 -23.06 18.39
CA LYS A 256 15.14 -23.80 19.66
C LYS A 256 13.67 -23.87 20.09
N LEU A 257 12.94 -22.75 20.08
CA LEU A 257 11.51 -22.72 20.43
C LEU A 257 10.64 -23.61 19.53
N ARG A 258 11.05 -23.86 18.27
CA ARG A 258 10.41 -24.84 17.40
C ARG A 258 10.72 -26.28 17.81
N ALA A 259 11.96 -26.60 18.17
CA ALA A 259 12.30 -27.92 18.70
C ALA A 259 11.58 -28.20 20.04
N ASP A 260 11.58 -27.24 20.97
CA ASP A 260 10.85 -27.33 22.24
C ASP A 260 9.32 -27.51 21.99
N LEU A 261 8.77 -26.90 20.93
CA LEU A 261 7.37 -27.08 20.52
C LEU A 261 7.09 -28.45 19.88
N ASP A 262 7.95 -28.95 19.00
CA ASP A 262 7.81 -30.27 18.38
C ASP A 262 7.92 -31.39 19.43
N ASP A 263 8.83 -31.26 20.40
CA ASP A 263 8.93 -32.16 21.57
C ASP A 263 7.64 -32.11 22.41
N HIS A 264 7.08 -30.92 22.68
CA HIS A 264 5.79 -30.80 23.37
C HIS A 264 4.60 -31.33 22.54
N LEU A 265 4.65 -31.28 21.21
CA LEU A 265 3.64 -31.91 20.35
C LEU A 265 3.75 -33.44 20.39
N SER A 266 4.96 -34.01 20.45
CA SER A 266 5.15 -35.44 20.68
C SER A 266 4.64 -35.84 22.07
N GLN A 267 5.01 -35.10 23.13
CA GLN A 267 4.50 -35.35 24.48
C GLN A 267 2.97 -35.31 24.55
N ASN A 268 2.31 -34.35 23.89
CA ASN A 268 0.84 -34.30 23.84
C ASN A 268 0.23 -35.49 23.08
N LYS A 269 0.88 -35.95 22.01
CA LYS A 269 0.47 -37.16 21.27
C LYS A 269 0.61 -38.42 22.13
N ASP A 270 1.72 -38.56 22.85
CA ASP A 270 1.99 -39.71 23.72
C ASP A 270 1.06 -39.71 24.95
N LEU A 271 0.83 -38.54 25.58
CA LEU A 271 -0.18 -38.36 26.62
C LEU A 271 -1.60 -38.63 26.11
N THR A 272 -1.92 -38.30 24.86
CA THR A 272 -3.21 -38.64 24.24
C THR A 272 -3.36 -40.16 24.07
N ALA A 273 -2.29 -40.86 23.70
CA ALA A 273 -2.27 -42.32 23.60
C ALA A 273 -2.41 -42.99 24.98
N ASP A 274 -1.72 -42.49 26.02
CA ASP A 274 -1.89 -42.98 27.39
C ASP A 274 -3.28 -42.65 27.96
N ILE A 275 -3.86 -41.48 27.67
CA ILE A 275 -5.27 -41.17 28.02
C ILE A 275 -6.21 -42.17 27.35
N ALA A 276 -6.06 -42.45 26.05
CA ALA A 276 -6.88 -43.45 25.36
C ALA A 276 -6.74 -44.86 25.97
N LYS A 277 -5.52 -45.25 26.36
CA LYS A 277 -5.20 -46.51 27.03
C LYS A 277 -5.78 -46.59 28.45
N PHE A 278 -5.74 -45.51 29.23
CA PHE A 278 -6.39 -45.43 30.53
C PHE A 278 -7.93 -45.41 30.40
N THR A 279 -8.49 -44.76 29.38
CA THR A 279 -9.93 -44.80 29.09
C THR A 279 -10.39 -46.21 28.69
N ALA A 280 -9.64 -46.92 27.84
CA ALA A 280 -9.90 -48.31 27.51
C ALA A 280 -9.76 -49.24 28.73
N GLY A 281 -8.73 -49.01 29.55
CA GLY A 281 -8.55 -49.71 30.83
C GLY A 281 -9.72 -49.50 31.78
N ALA A 282 -10.17 -48.25 31.97
CA ALA A 282 -11.33 -47.90 32.79
C ALA A 282 -12.62 -48.54 32.25
N ALA A 283 -12.84 -48.52 30.93
CA ALA A 283 -13.99 -49.20 30.32
C ALA A 283 -13.97 -50.72 30.56
N SER A 284 -12.79 -51.37 30.45
CA SER A 284 -12.65 -52.80 30.77
C SER A 284 -12.88 -53.09 32.26
N ALA A 285 -12.45 -52.19 33.16
CA ALA A 285 -12.73 -52.28 34.58
C ALA A 285 -14.22 -52.11 34.88
N THR A 286 -14.92 -51.18 34.23
CA THR A 286 -16.39 -51.03 34.35
C THR A 286 -17.13 -52.28 33.86
N VAL A 287 -16.73 -52.87 32.73
CA VAL A 287 -17.31 -54.14 32.26
C VAL A 287 -17.07 -55.27 33.28
N THR A 288 -15.87 -55.33 33.87
CA THR A 288 -15.53 -56.33 34.90
C THR A 288 -16.32 -56.11 36.20
N ILE A 289 -16.51 -54.85 36.62
CA ILE A 289 -17.34 -54.49 37.79
C ILE A 289 -18.79 -54.89 37.55
N ASN A 290 -19.37 -54.53 36.40
CA ASN A 290 -20.75 -54.90 36.05
C ASN A 290 -20.95 -56.43 36.00
N ALA A 291 -19.95 -57.19 35.54
CA ALA A 291 -19.96 -58.65 35.58
C ALA A 291 -19.92 -59.18 37.02
N LEU A 292 -19.04 -58.65 37.87
CA LEU A 292 -18.93 -59.01 39.29
C LEU A 292 -20.17 -58.60 40.11
N GLU A 293 -20.89 -57.53 39.73
CA GLU A 293 -22.20 -57.18 40.30
C GLU A 293 -23.30 -58.14 39.85
N GLY A 294 -23.24 -58.63 38.61
CA GLY A 294 -24.07 -59.73 38.12
C GLY A 294 -23.83 -61.03 38.90
N ASP A 295 -22.57 -61.42 39.07
CA ASP A 295 -22.18 -62.61 39.86
C ASP A 295 -22.58 -62.44 41.33
N LYS A 296 -22.36 -61.27 41.93
CA LYS A 296 -22.78 -60.94 43.29
C LYS A 296 -24.28 -61.08 43.45
N THR A 297 -25.09 -60.47 42.59
CA THR A 297 -26.57 -60.56 42.69
C THR A 297 -27.08 -61.98 42.43
N GLY A 298 -26.38 -62.75 41.57
CA GLY A 298 -26.59 -64.18 41.40
C GLY A 298 -26.30 -64.98 42.68
N LEU A 299 -25.19 -64.70 43.37
CA LEU A 299 -24.81 -65.31 44.64
C LEU A 299 -25.73 -64.90 45.79
N GLU A 300 -26.15 -63.64 45.88
CA GLU A 300 -27.14 -63.15 46.85
C GLU A 300 -28.48 -63.87 46.67
N LYS A 301 -28.92 -64.10 45.42
CA LYS A 301 -30.09 -64.92 45.11
C LYS A 301 -29.89 -66.39 45.53
N GLN A 302 -28.74 -66.99 45.25
CA GLN A 302 -28.44 -68.37 45.70
C GLN A 302 -28.43 -68.48 47.23
N ILE A 303 -27.88 -67.49 47.94
CA ILE A 303 -27.90 -67.42 49.41
C ILE A 303 -29.35 -67.33 49.92
N ALA A 304 -30.19 -66.49 49.32
CA ALA A 304 -31.61 -66.40 49.68
C ALA A 304 -32.37 -67.71 49.41
N GLU A 305 -32.12 -68.39 48.28
CA GLU A 305 -32.71 -69.69 47.97
C GLU A 305 -32.22 -70.80 48.93
N LEU A 306 -30.94 -70.79 49.32
CA LEU A 306 -30.38 -71.71 50.31
C LEU A 306 -30.92 -71.44 51.72
N GLN A 307 -31.07 -70.17 52.11
CA GLN A 307 -31.72 -69.78 53.37
C GLN A 307 -33.20 -70.21 53.40
N ALA A 308 -33.93 -70.04 52.31
CA ALA A 308 -35.31 -70.51 52.20
C ALA A 308 -35.42 -72.04 52.26
N ARG A 309 -34.51 -72.76 51.60
CA ARG A 309 -34.41 -74.24 51.68
C ARG A 309 -34.06 -74.71 53.10
N LEU A 310 -33.13 -74.03 53.78
CA LEU A 310 -32.72 -74.35 55.16
C LEU A 310 -33.84 -74.02 56.16
N GLY A 311 -34.55 -72.90 55.97
CA GLY A 311 -35.75 -72.55 56.73
C GLY A 311 -36.86 -73.60 56.57
N LYS A 312 -37.11 -74.06 55.33
CA LYS A 312 -38.04 -75.17 55.07
C LYS A 312 -37.55 -76.47 55.72
N ALA A 313 -36.29 -76.86 55.55
CA ALA A 313 -35.74 -78.08 56.14
C ALA A 313 -35.83 -78.07 57.67
N ASN A 314 -35.63 -76.92 58.31
CA ASN A 314 -35.83 -76.75 59.76
C ASN A 314 -37.32 -76.84 60.17
N ALA A 315 -38.25 -76.35 59.34
CA ALA A 315 -39.68 -76.51 59.58
C ALA A 315 -40.13 -77.97 59.40
N ASP A 316 -39.68 -78.65 58.33
CA ASP A 316 -39.93 -80.07 58.07
C ASP A 316 -39.32 -80.94 59.20
N LEU A 317 -38.11 -80.61 59.68
CA LEU A 317 -37.47 -81.26 60.83
C LEU A 317 -38.26 -81.02 62.13
N SER A 318 -38.71 -79.78 62.39
CA SER A 318 -39.53 -79.45 63.57
C SER A 318 -40.86 -80.19 63.57
N ALA A 319 -41.51 -80.29 62.40
CA ALA A 319 -42.70 -81.10 62.21
C ALA A 319 -42.42 -82.61 62.43
N SER A 320 -41.29 -83.13 61.91
CA SER A 320 -40.89 -84.52 62.12
C SER A 320 -40.52 -84.83 63.58
N VAL A 321 -39.94 -83.87 64.31
CA VAL A 321 -39.69 -83.98 65.76
C VAL A 321 -41.01 -83.95 66.52
N SER A 322 -41.93 -83.06 66.16
CA SER A 322 -43.27 -82.99 66.78
C SER A 322 -44.07 -84.28 66.56
N ALA A 323 -44.01 -84.85 65.34
CA ALA A 323 -44.59 -86.14 65.02
C ALA A 323 -43.91 -87.29 65.79
N LYS A 324 -42.58 -87.27 65.93
CA LYS A 324 -41.83 -88.22 66.76
C LYS A 324 -42.29 -88.16 68.22
N THR A 325 -42.39 -86.97 68.82
CA THR A 325 -42.90 -86.80 70.19
C THR A 325 -44.32 -87.35 70.32
N SER A 326 -45.21 -87.06 69.36
CA SER A 326 -46.58 -87.59 69.37
C SER A 326 -46.64 -89.12 69.28
N VAL A 327 -45.72 -89.76 68.53
CA VAL A 327 -45.58 -91.22 68.48
C VAL A 327 -44.97 -91.77 69.77
N GLU A 328 -44.04 -91.06 70.41
CA GLU A 328 -43.49 -91.43 71.72
C GLU A 328 -44.54 -91.31 72.84
N ASP A 329 -45.40 -90.29 72.79
CA ASP A 329 -46.58 -90.14 73.66
C ASP A 329 -47.60 -91.27 73.42
N GLN A 330 -47.89 -91.61 72.15
CA GLN A 330 -48.76 -92.75 71.82
C GLN A 330 -48.17 -94.08 72.31
N LEU A 331 -46.86 -94.28 72.21
CA LEU A 331 -46.17 -95.46 72.76
C LEU A 331 -46.19 -95.48 74.30
N ALA A 332 -46.09 -94.31 74.95
CA ALA A 332 -46.25 -94.20 76.39
C ALA A 332 -47.69 -94.51 76.85
N GLN A 333 -48.70 -94.01 76.12
CA GLN A 333 -50.11 -94.32 76.36
C GLN A 333 -50.42 -95.81 76.12
N LEU A 334 -49.90 -96.40 75.04
CA LEU A 334 -50.06 -97.84 74.76
C LEU A 334 -49.37 -98.72 75.81
N ARG A 335 -48.20 -98.32 76.33
CA ARG A 335 -47.57 -98.98 77.47
C ARG A 335 -48.42 -98.88 78.73
N ALA A 336 -48.90 -97.68 79.08
CA ALA A 336 -49.78 -97.50 80.25
C ALA A 336 -51.11 -98.27 80.12
N GLN A 337 -51.67 -98.40 78.90
CA GLN A 337 -52.82 -99.25 78.61
C GLN A 337 -52.49 -100.75 78.75
N LEU A 338 -51.32 -101.19 78.28
CA LEU A 338 -50.84 -102.57 78.42
C LEU A 338 -50.61 -102.92 79.89
N ASP A 339 -49.95 -102.04 80.66
CA ASP A 339 -49.70 -102.21 82.09
C ASP A 339 -51.02 -102.25 82.89
N LYS A 340 -51.97 -101.36 82.55
CA LYS A 340 -53.33 -101.39 83.13
C LYS A 340 -54.06 -102.69 82.79
N ALA A 341 -54.03 -103.13 81.53
CA ALA A 341 -54.65 -104.38 81.10
C ALA A 341 -54.00 -105.61 81.75
N ASN A 342 -52.68 -105.60 81.96
CA ASN A 342 -51.96 -106.63 82.71
C ASN A 342 -52.35 -106.64 84.20
N THR A 343 -52.58 -105.47 84.79
CA THR A 343 -53.06 -105.34 86.18
C THR A 343 -54.51 -105.83 86.33
N GLU A 344 -55.38 -105.50 85.36
CA GLU A 344 -56.77 -105.99 85.29
C GLU A 344 -56.82 -107.50 85.03
N LEU A 345 -55.92 -108.03 84.21
CA LEU A 345 -55.76 -109.47 83.98
C LEU A 345 -55.26 -110.19 85.23
N ALA A 346 -54.27 -109.64 85.96
CA ALA A 346 -53.81 -110.19 87.23
C ALA A 346 -54.94 -110.23 88.26
N ALA A 347 -55.70 -109.13 88.42
CA ALA A 347 -56.87 -109.10 89.30
C ALA A 347 -57.97 -110.10 88.87
N SER A 348 -58.13 -110.35 87.57
CA SER A 348 -59.05 -111.38 87.05
C SER A 348 -58.56 -112.81 87.33
N VAL A 349 -57.25 -113.05 87.29
CA VAL A 349 -56.62 -114.32 87.69
C VAL A 349 -56.77 -114.53 89.20
N ASP A 350 -56.55 -113.51 90.03
CA ASP A 350 -56.76 -113.58 91.49
C ASP A 350 -58.24 -113.83 91.84
N ALA A 351 -59.17 -113.14 91.17
CA ALA A 351 -60.61 -113.39 91.32
C ALA A 351 -61.00 -114.81 90.88
N ARG A 352 -60.35 -115.35 89.85
CA ARG A 352 -60.52 -116.76 89.44
C ARG A 352 -59.95 -117.73 90.47
N ALA A 353 -58.80 -117.45 91.06
CA ALA A 353 -58.22 -118.26 92.14
C ALA A 353 -59.11 -118.24 93.40
N GLN A 354 -59.74 -117.11 93.72
CA GLN A 354 -60.78 -117.03 94.76
C GLN A 354 -62.02 -117.86 94.39
N LEU A 355 -62.46 -117.84 93.13
CA LEU A 355 -63.57 -118.69 92.66
C LEU A 355 -63.25 -120.18 92.77
N ASP A 356 -62.04 -120.62 92.37
CA ASP A 356 -61.61 -122.02 92.51
C ASP A 356 -61.49 -122.42 94.00
N ALA A 357 -61.04 -121.53 94.88
CA ALA A 357 -61.03 -121.76 96.33
C ALA A 357 -62.46 -121.85 96.92
N ASN A 358 -63.38 -121.01 96.46
CA ASN A 358 -64.80 -121.05 96.85
C ASN A 358 -65.48 -122.34 96.37
N LEU A 359 -65.21 -122.78 95.13
CA LEU A 359 -65.70 -124.06 94.60
C LEU A 359 -65.18 -125.23 95.43
N LYS A 360 -63.89 -125.27 95.72
CA LYS A 360 -63.27 -126.30 96.57
C LYS A 360 -63.83 -126.34 98.00
N THR A 361 -64.27 -125.19 98.51
CA THR A 361 -64.97 -125.08 99.80
C THR A 361 -66.40 -125.63 99.70
N ARG A 362 -67.15 -125.27 98.65
CA ARG A 362 -68.50 -125.79 98.36
C ARG A 362 -68.50 -127.30 98.11
N ASP A 363 -67.47 -127.85 97.46
CA ASP A 363 -67.32 -129.30 97.26
C ASP A 363 -67.10 -130.04 98.60
N ALA A 364 -66.35 -129.46 99.53
CA ALA A 364 -66.17 -130.00 100.88
C ALA A 364 -67.49 -129.97 101.67
N GLU A 365 -68.22 -128.85 101.63
CA GLU A 365 -69.56 -128.75 102.24
C GLU A 365 -70.57 -129.72 101.61
N LEU A 366 -70.49 -129.98 100.30
CA LEU A 366 -71.35 -130.97 99.63
C LEU A 366 -70.99 -132.41 100.01
N ALA A 367 -69.73 -132.69 100.37
CA ALA A 367 -69.33 -133.98 100.94
C ALA A 367 -69.82 -134.14 102.40
N GLU A 368 -69.77 -133.07 103.20
CA GLU A 368 -70.31 -133.05 104.56
C GLU A 368 -71.85 -133.20 104.56
N LEU A 369 -72.55 -132.46 103.69
CA LEU A 369 -74.01 -132.58 103.48
C LEU A 369 -74.42 -133.98 103.01
N ARG A 370 -73.63 -134.63 102.15
CA ARG A 370 -73.86 -136.05 101.78
C ARG A 370 -73.73 -136.98 102.99
N THR A 371 -72.78 -136.69 103.88
CA THR A 371 -72.55 -137.47 105.11
C THR A 371 -73.70 -137.32 106.11
N ASP A 372 -74.21 -136.09 106.32
CA ASP A 372 -75.45 -135.86 107.10
C ASP A 372 -76.66 -136.54 106.45
N LEU A 373 -76.78 -136.53 105.11
CA LEU A 373 -77.91 -137.14 104.41
C LEU A 373 -77.94 -138.67 104.54
N ASP A 374 -76.79 -139.35 104.46
CA ASP A 374 -76.70 -140.80 104.75
C ASP A 374 -76.97 -141.12 106.24
N GLY A 375 -76.57 -140.24 107.15
CA GLY A 375 -76.95 -140.28 108.55
C GLY A 375 -78.48 -140.19 108.75
N ARG A 376 -79.13 -139.23 108.09
CA ARG A 376 -80.59 -139.05 108.11
C ARG A 376 -81.34 -140.18 107.42
N LEU A 377 -80.81 -140.77 106.35
CA LEU A 377 -81.38 -141.97 105.72
C LEU A 377 -81.34 -143.18 106.66
N SER A 378 -80.24 -143.32 107.40
CA SER A 378 -80.12 -144.34 108.45
C SER A 378 -81.10 -144.10 109.61
N GLN A 379 -81.28 -142.84 110.02
CA GLN A 379 -82.28 -142.46 111.03
C GLN A 379 -83.72 -142.69 110.54
N ASN A 380 -84.03 -142.38 109.28
CA ASN A 380 -85.35 -142.63 108.68
C ASN A 380 -85.69 -144.11 108.56
N LYS A 381 -84.70 -145.00 108.32
CA LYS A 381 -84.91 -146.46 108.41
C LYS A 381 -85.41 -146.87 109.80
N ASN A 382 -84.80 -146.34 110.86
CA ASN A 382 -85.21 -146.62 112.24
C ASN A 382 -86.61 -146.05 112.54
N LEU A 383 -86.86 -144.79 112.18
CA LEU A 383 -88.17 -144.15 112.36
C LEU A 383 -89.30 -144.86 111.59
N THR A 384 -89.00 -145.42 110.40
CA THR A 384 -89.97 -146.22 109.64
C THR A 384 -90.38 -147.49 110.39
N ALA A 385 -89.44 -148.14 111.08
CA ALA A 385 -89.72 -149.31 111.91
C ALA A 385 -90.55 -148.99 113.17
N ASP A 386 -90.42 -147.78 113.73
CA ASP A 386 -91.25 -147.33 114.85
C ASP A 386 -92.63 -146.83 114.39
N ILE A 387 -92.75 -146.14 113.26
CA ILE A 387 -94.04 -145.77 112.66
C ILE A 387 -94.89 -147.01 112.36
N ALA A 388 -94.27 -148.11 111.92
CA ALA A 388 -94.95 -149.40 111.73
C ALA A 388 -95.59 -149.96 113.02
N LYS A 389 -95.00 -149.70 114.21
CA LYS A 389 -95.62 -150.03 115.50
C LYS A 389 -96.77 -149.09 115.85
N PHE A 390 -96.60 -147.78 115.66
CA PHE A 390 -97.61 -146.79 116.05
C PHE A 390 -98.86 -146.81 115.17
N THR A 391 -98.72 -147.11 113.87
CA THR A 391 -99.86 -147.17 112.93
C THR A 391 -100.88 -148.24 113.32
N ALA A 392 -100.43 -149.35 113.93
CA ALA A 392 -101.31 -150.39 114.46
C ALA A 392 -102.16 -149.93 115.65
N GLY A 393 -101.70 -148.93 116.43
CA GLY A 393 -102.41 -148.39 117.59
C GLY A 393 -103.39 -147.26 117.25
N ALA A 394 -103.11 -146.47 116.21
CA ALA A 394 -103.89 -145.27 115.88
C ALA A 394 -105.34 -145.56 115.39
N ALA A 395 -105.60 -146.76 114.87
CA ALA A 395 -106.86 -147.12 114.23
C ALA A 395 -108.09 -147.18 115.17
N SER A 396 -107.90 -147.21 116.50
CA SER A 396 -109.00 -147.42 117.46
C SER A 396 -109.65 -146.14 118.01
N ALA A 397 -109.06 -144.96 117.79
CA ALA A 397 -109.44 -143.73 118.50
C ALA A 397 -110.18 -142.67 117.65
N THR A 398 -110.21 -142.81 116.33
CA THR A 398 -110.75 -141.80 115.39
C THR A 398 -112.26 -141.52 115.53
N VAL A 399 -112.99 -142.36 116.27
CA VAL A 399 -114.45 -142.29 116.43
C VAL A 399 -114.93 -141.04 117.19
N THR A 400 -114.12 -140.49 118.11
CA THR A 400 -114.63 -139.59 119.16
C THR A 400 -114.63 -138.09 118.84
N ILE A 401 -113.92 -137.64 117.78
CA ILE A 401 -113.61 -136.20 117.58
C ILE A 401 -114.75 -135.39 116.91
N LYS A 402 -115.71 -136.04 116.25
CA LYS A 402 -116.57 -135.45 115.21
C LYS A 402 -117.77 -134.61 115.72
N ALA A 403 -117.65 -133.90 116.85
CA ALA A 403 -118.82 -133.51 117.65
C ALA A 403 -119.17 -132.00 117.76
N LEU A 404 -118.20 -131.06 117.77
CA LEU A 404 -118.42 -129.72 118.36
C LEU A 404 -117.83 -128.51 117.58
N GLU A 405 -117.82 -128.53 116.25
CA GLU A 405 -117.25 -127.46 115.40
C GLU A 405 -118.18 -126.22 115.21
N GLY A 406 -118.93 -125.81 116.25
CA GLY A 406 -120.06 -124.86 116.11
C GLY A 406 -119.74 -123.35 116.11
N ASP A 407 -119.06 -122.84 117.14
CA ASP A 407 -119.38 -121.50 117.68
C ASP A 407 -118.60 -120.29 117.11
N LYS A 408 -117.92 -120.45 115.97
CA LYS A 408 -116.81 -119.55 115.55
C LYS A 408 -117.20 -118.15 114.99
N ALA A 409 -118.45 -117.90 114.61
CA ALA A 409 -118.77 -117.01 113.47
C ALA A 409 -119.06 -115.49 113.73
N ALA A 410 -118.61 -114.87 114.83
CA ALA A 410 -119.41 -113.76 115.42
C ALA A 410 -118.94 -112.26 115.31
N LEU A 411 -117.66 -111.88 115.11
CA LEU A 411 -117.17 -110.57 115.65
C LEU A 411 -116.39 -109.58 114.75
N GLU A 412 -116.39 -109.70 113.43
CA GLU A 412 -115.48 -108.95 112.51
C GLU A 412 -115.78 -107.43 112.25
N LYS A 413 -116.31 -106.66 113.22
CA LYS A 413 -117.06 -105.40 112.93
C LYS A 413 -116.36 -104.03 113.19
N GLN A 414 -115.14 -103.94 113.71
CA GLN A 414 -114.66 -102.73 114.44
C GLN A 414 -113.74 -101.71 113.69
N ILE A 415 -113.62 -101.73 112.36
CA ILE A 415 -112.40 -101.20 111.67
C ILE A 415 -112.37 -99.69 111.27
N ALA A 416 -113.47 -98.93 111.28
CA ALA A 416 -113.66 -97.82 110.33
C ALA A 416 -113.22 -96.36 110.67
N GLU A 417 -112.77 -96.01 111.88
CA GLU A 417 -113.06 -94.65 112.42
C GLU A 417 -111.93 -93.58 112.45
N LEU A 418 -110.65 -93.90 112.16
CA LEU A 418 -109.51 -93.09 112.66
C LEU A 418 -108.86 -92.01 111.75
N GLN A 419 -109.30 -91.76 110.52
CA GLN A 419 -108.45 -91.15 109.47
C GLN A 419 -108.43 -89.60 109.32
N ALA A 420 -109.09 -88.80 110.18
CA ALA A 420 -109.57 -87.46 109.76
C ALA A 420 -108.82 -86.16 110.23
N ARG A 421 -107.57 -86.19 110.76
CA ARG A 421 -107.19 -85.22 111.84
C ARG A 421 -106.10 -84.13 111.65
N LEU A 422 -105.36 -83.99 110.54
CA LEU A 422 -104.04 -83.29 110.57
C LEU A 422 -103.80 -81.99 109.74
N GLY A 423 -104.76 -81.47 108.97
CA GLY A 423 -104.52 -80.36 108.02
C GLY A 423 -104.52 -78.92 108.59
N LYS A 424 -103.65 -78.56 109.57
CA LYS A 424 -103.77 -77.27 110.30
C LYS A 424 -102.58 -76.29 110.30
N ALA A 425 -101.40 -76.64 109.77
CA ALA A 425 -100.13 -75.98 110.14
C ALA A 425 -99.62 -74.81 109.25
N ASN A 426 -100.49 -74.09 108.53
CA ASN A 426 -100.09 -73.25 107.39
C ASN A 426 -100.31 -71.72 107.58
N ALA A 427 -99.81 -71.12 108.67
CA ALA A 427 -100.29 -69.80 109.15
C ALA A 427 -99.26 -68.66 109.33
N ASP A 428 -97.97 -68.93 109.55
CA ASP A 428 -97.04 -67.95 110.18
C ASP A 428 -96.34 -66.98 109.20
N LEU A 429 -97.12 -66.27 108.39
CA LEU A 429 -96.69 -65.44 107.25
C LEU A 429 -95.95 -64.11 107.61
N THR A 430 -96.30 -63.46 108.72
CA THR A 430 -96.54 -62.00 108.67
C THR A 430 -95.50 -61.11 109.38
N ALA A 431 -94.21 -61.47 109.40
CA ALA A 431 -93.30 -61.01 110.48
C ALA A 431 -92.16 -59.99 110.19
N SER A 432 -91.96 -59.47 108.96
CA SER A 432 -90.77 -58.60 108.71
C SER A 432 -90.88 -57.52 107.61
N VAL A 433 -92.07 -56.91 107.46
CA VAL A 433 -92.28 -55.78 106.52
C VAL A 433 -92.05 -54.40 107.19
N ASP A 434 -91.93 -54.33 108.52
CA ASP A 434 -91.97 -53.07 109.28
C ASP A 434 -90.70 -52.19 109.24
N ALA A 435 -89.58 -52.66 108.69
CA ALA A 435 -88.29 -51.95 108.72
C ALA A 435 -88.22 -50.67 107.83
N ARG A 436 -89.29 -50.30 107.12
CA ARG A 436 -89.32 -49.20 106.14
C ARG A 436 -89.14 -47.78 106.71
N LYS A 437 -89.22 -47.56 108.02
CA LYS A 437 -89.55 -46.26 108.65
C LYS A 437 -88.38 -45.39 109.17
N GLN A 438 -87.21 -45.45 108.52
CA GLN A 438 -86.17 -44.41 108.62
C GLN A 438 -85.84 -43.89 107.20
N ALA A 439 -86.74 -43.19 106.51
CA ALA A 439 -87.31 -41.87 106.80
C ALA A 439 -86.30 -40.71 106.62
N ASP A 440 -86.38 -40.06 105.45
CA ASP A 440 -86.86 -38.68 105.35
C ASP A 440 -86.25 -37.64 106.30
N LEU A 441 -84.94 -37.39 106.22
CA LEU A 441 -84.32 -36.24 106.91
C LEU A 441 -83.22 -35.49 106.15
N ARG A 442 -83.03 -35.72 104.84
CA ARG A 442 -82.10 -34.86 104.04
C ARG A 442 -82.44 -34.56 102.58
N LEU A 443 -83.69 -34.77 102.15
CA LEU A 443 -84.28 -33.97 101.07
C LEU A 443 -84.97 -32.75 101.71
N LYS A 444 -84.20 -31.68 101.96
CA LYS A 444 -84.74 -30.44 102.55
C LYS A 444 -83.97 -29.16 102.18
N VAL A 445 -83.14 -29.24 101.13
CA VAL A 445 -82.44 -28.15 100.42
C VAL A 445 -82.25 -28.66 98.98
N GLN A 446 -82.96 -28.24 97.93
CA GLN A 446 -83.99 -27.20 97.75
C GLN A 446 -83.52 -25.75 97.95
N ASP A 447 -83.83 -24.81 97.06
CA ASP A 447 -84.41 -24.87 95.71
C ASP A 447 -83.79 -23.74 94.85
N GLU A 448 -84.27 -23.53 93.61
CA GLU A 448 -83.95 -22.38 92.73
C GLU A 448 -82.49 -22.35 92.20
N GLU A 449 -82.13 -22.81 90.99
CA GLU A 449 -82.85 -22.92 89.70
C GLU A 449 -83.34 -21.59 89.08
N LEU A 450 -83.23 -20.45 89.79
CA LEU A 450 -83.52 -19.11 89.26
C LEU A 450 -82.27 -18.32 88.80
N GLY A 451 -81.10 -18.97 88.72
CA GLY A 451 -79.83 -18.36 88.28
C GLY A 451 -79.57 -18.33 86.76
N LYS A 452 -80.55 -18.68 85.92
CA LYS A 452 -80.41 -18.64 84.45
C LYS A 452 -80.29 -17.19 83.93
N LEU A 453 -79.58 -17.04 82.80
CA LEU A 453 -79.90 -16.08 81.72
C LEU A 453 -79.43 -14.60 81.81
N ARG A 454 -78.65 -14.10 82.79
CA ARG A 454 -78.33 -12.64 82.79
C ARG A 454 -76.98 -12.09 83.24
N ALA A 455 -75.99 -12.91 83.58
CA ALA A 455 -74.63 -12.45 83.88
C ALA A 455 -73.68 -12.60 82.66
N ASP A 456 -72.58 -13.32 82.81
CA ASP A 456 -71.37 -13.15 82.00
C ASP A 456 -71.34 -13.83 80.61
N LEU A 457 -72.44 -13.71 79.87
CA LEU A 457 -72.32 -13.45 78.43
C LEU A 457 -71.43 -12.21 78.17
N GLN A 458 -71.38 -11.28 79.12
CA GLN A 458 -70.49 -10.12 79.16
C GLN A 458 -69.00 -10.44 79.41
N LYS A 459 -68.60 -11.73 79.53
CA LYS A 459 -67.17 -12.14 79.53
C LYS A 459 -66.78 -13.04 78.36
N HIS A 460 -67.33 -12.70 77.19
CA HIS A 460 -66.57 -12.32 75.99
C HIS A 460 -65.29 -13.13 75.65
N LEU A 461 -65.19 -13.77 74.48
CA LEU A 461 -64.99 -13.12 73.16
C LEU A 461 -63.76 -12.18 73.22
N LEU A 462 -62.59 -12.49 72.67
CA LEU A 462 -62.18 -13.56 71.75
C LEU A 462 -60.80 -14.13 72.23
N GLN A 463 -60.24 -15.24 71.74
CA GLN A 463 -60.52 -15.98 70.51
C GLN A 463 -60.06 -17.45 70.61
N VAL A 464 -60.98 -18.38 70.91
CA VAL A 464 -60.80 -19.81 70.56
C VAL A 464 -61.89 -20.16 69.56
N LYS A 465 -61.57 -19.97 68.27
CA LYS A 465 -62.32 -20.59 67.18
C LYS A 465 -61.38 -21.02 66.06
N THR A 466 -60.76 -22.17 66.34
CA THR A 466 -60.87 -23.37 65.49
C THR A 466 -60.36 -23.29 64.05
N LEU A 467 -59.17 -23.89 63.88
CA LEU A 467 -58.78 -24.87 62.85
C LEU A 467 -59.32 -24.73 61.41
N SER A 468 -58.37 -24.91 60.47
CA SER A 468 -58.57 -25.68 59.22
C SER A 468 -59.51 -25.12 58.15
N SER A 469 -58.96 -24.37 57.19
CA SER A 469 -58.86 -24.84 55.79
C SER A 469 -57.94 -23.93 54.96
N GLU A 470 -57.49 -24.40 53.80
CA GLU A 470 -56.39 -23.82 53.02
C GLU A 470 -56.82 -22.64 52.11
N THR A 471 -55.83 -21.86 51.67
CA THR A 471 -55.88 -20.93 50.52
C THR A 471 -56.78 -19.69 50.68
N SER A 472 -56.22 -18.51 50.98
CA SER A 472 -55.79 -17.58 49.92
C SER A 472 -55.11 -16.29 50.46
N LEU A 473 -54.37 -15.60 49.57
CA LEU A 473 -54.02 -14.17 49.59
C LEU A 473 -53.36 -13.52 50.83
N ALA A 474 -52.02 -13.49 50.78
CA ALA A 474 -51.17 -12.29 50.94
C ALA A 474 -51.01 -11.53 52.29
N SER A 475 -49.83 -10.91 52.43
CA SER A 475 -49.53 -9.75 53.29
C SER A 475 -49.48 -9.92 54.82
N THR A 476 -48.53 -10.70 55.33
CA THR A 476 -47.91 -10.38 56.66
C THR A 476 -46.39 -10.66 56.75
N SER A 477 -45.67 -10.53 55.64
CA SER A 477 -44.18 -10.45 55.64
C SER A 477 -43.65 -9.01 55.42
N ILE A 478 -44.55 -8.02 55.38
CA ILE A 478 -44.25 -6.61 55.09
C ILE A 478 -43.95 -5.81 56.36
N GLU A 479 -44.49 -6.22 57.52
CA GLU A 479 -44.51 -5.35 58.71
C GLU A 479 -43.21 -5.33 59.52
N TYR A 480 -42.31 -6.30 59.30
CA TYR A 480 -40.96 -6.29 59.89
C TYR A 480 -40.07 -5.23 59.23
N TYR A 481 -40.00 -5.22 57.88
CA TYR A 481 -39.18 -4.27 57.12
C TYR A 481 -39.73 -2.83 57.09
N LYS A 482 -41.05 -2.66 57.27
CA LYS A 482 -41.70 -1.33 57.27
C LYS A 482 -41.27 -0.43 58.45
N LYS A 483 -40.76 -1.02 59.53
CA LYS A 483 -40.33 -0.28 60.74
C LYS A 483 -38.93 0.34 60.61
N GLU A 484 -38.11 -0.17 59.70
CA GLU A 484 -36.76 0.32 59.42
C GLU A 484 -36.77 1.43 58.34
N GLN A 485 -37.67 1.30 57.37
CA GLN A 485 -37.95 2.36 56.37
C GLN A 485 -38.36 3.68 57.04
N THR A 486 -39.17 3.66 58.12
CA THR A 486 -39.57 4.89 58.83
C THR A 486 -38.42 5.64 59.50
N THR A 487 -37.32 4.97 59.84
CA THR A 487 -36.13 5.62 60.42
C THR A 487 -35.34 6.39 59.36
N SER A 488 -35.16 5.80 58.18
CA SER A 488 -34.50 6.47 57.04
C SER A 488 -35.34 7.62 56.49
N GLN A 489 -36.68 7.47 56.47
CA GLN A 489 -37.60 8.52 56.02
C GLN A 489 -37.50 9.80 56.89
N ALA A 490 -37.24 9.66 58.19
CA ALA A 490 -37.10 10.79 59.12
C ALA A 490 -35.81 11.61 58.89
N GLN A 491 -34.70 10.95 58.54
CA GLN A 491 -33.43 11.62 58.26
C GLN A 491 -33.50 12.50 56.99
N ILE A 492 -34.34 12.13 56.01
CA ILE A 492 -34.53 12.89 54.76
C ILE A 492 -35.22 14.24 55.02
N GLU A 493 -36.29 14.29 55.82
CA GLU A 493 -36.94 15.58 56.11
C GLU A 493 -36.11 16.47 57.06
N GLN A 494 -35.17 15.91 57.83
CA GLN A 494 -34.25 16.72 58.64
C GLN A 494 -33.28 17.50 57.74
N LEU A 495 -32.58 16.82 56.81
CA LEU A 495 -31.68 17.46 55.84
C LEU A 495 -32.37 18.53 54.96
N LYS A 496 -33.67 18.34 54.70
CA LYS A 496 -34.52 19.25 53.91
C LYS A 496 -34.89 20.54 54.66
N ASN A 497 -34.91 20.51 56.00
CA ASN A 497 -35.07 21.70 56.83
C ASN A 497 -33.76 22.49 56.95
N ASP A 498 -32.61 21.80 57.05
CA ASP A 498 -31.29 22.44 57.04
C ASP A 498 -31.02 23.21 55.73
N LEU A 499 -31.49 22.68 54.60
CA LEU A 499 -31.41 23.34 53.29
C LEU A 499 -32.20 24.67 53.27
N LYS A 500 -33.40 24.69 53.86
CA LYS A 500 -34.21 25.92 54.03
C LYS A 500 -33.56 26.97 54.94
N ALA A 501 -32.73 26.56 55.89
CA ALA A 501 -32.02 27.49 56.76
C ALA A 501 -30.90 28.24 56.01
N ARG A 502 -30.21 27.58 55.07
CA ARG A 502 -29.17 28.17 54.22
C ARG A 502 -29.71 29.24 53.26
N ASP A 503 -30.88 29.03 52.66
CA ASP A 503 -31.50 30.03 51.77
C ASP A 503 -31.83 31.35 52.50
N ALA A 504 -32.24 31.27 53.77
CA ALA A 504 -32.52 32.44 54.61
C ALA A 504 -31.25 33.25 54.98
N GLU A 505 -30.08 32.61 54.95
CA GLU A 505 -28.79 33.25 55.26
C GLU A 505 -28.26 34.04 54.05
N LEU A 506 -28.44 33.51 52.83
CA LEU A 506 -28.13 34.21 51.57
C LEU A 506 -28.98 35.48 51.38
N ALA A 507 -30.25 35.45 51.79
CA ALA A 507 -31.11 36.64 51.76
C ALA A 507 -30.59 37.78 52.65
N LYS A 508 -29.83 37.46 53.71
CA LYS A 508 -29.30 38.44 54.66
C LYS A 508 -28.05 39.15 54.13
N LEU A 509 -27.23 38.45 53.34
CA LEU A 509 -25.99 39.01 52.76
C LEU A 509 -26.24 40.12 51.73
N HIS A 510 -27.34 40.06 50.98
CA HIS A 510 -27.70 41.11 50.04
C HIS A 510 -28.09 42.44 50.71
N ALA A 511 -28.60 42.40 51.95
CA ALA A 511 -29.05 43.61 52.65
C ALA A 511 -27.89 44.52 53.14
N ASP A 512 -26.73 43.95 53.46
CA ASP A 512 -25.53 44.73 53.84
C ASP A 512 -24.93 45.50 52.65
N LEU A 513 -25.11 45.00 51.42
CA LEU A 513 -24.50 45.59 50.21
C LEU A 513 -25.11 46.96 49.86
N ASP A 514 -26.42 47.13 50.03
CA ASP A 514 -27.12 48.41 49.80
C ASP A 514 -26.72 49.50 50.81
N GLY A 515 -26.29 49.12 52.02
CA GLY A 515 -25.89 50.07 53.07
C GLY A 515 -24.67 50.92 52.67
N HIS A 516 -23.69 50.31 51.99
CA HIS A 516 -22.44 50.99 51.61
C HIS A 516 -22.60 52.05 50.53
N LEU A 517 -23.66 52.00 49.70
CA LEU A 517 -23.92 53.00 48.66
C LEU A 517 -24.35 54.37 49.21
N SER A 518 -24.82 54.45 50.45
CA SER A 518 -25.32 55.70 51.03
C SER A 518 -24.23 56.66 51.54
N GLN A 519 -22.99 56.17 51.75
CA GLN A 519 -21.92 56.95 52.38
C GLN A 519 -21.33 58.05 51.47
N ASN A 520 -21.54 57.96 50.15
CA ASN A 520 -20.82 58.74 49.13
C ASN A 520 -21.37 60.17 48.87
N LYS A 521 -22.35 60.65 49.66
CA LYS A 521 -23.02 61.95 49.45
C LYS A 521 -22.41 63.15 50.20
N ASN A 522 -21.57 62.92 51.20
CA ASN A 522 -21.14 63.96 52.16
C ASN A 522 -19.94 64.81 51.74
N LEU A 523 -19.29 64.55 50.60
CA LEU A 523 -18.12 65.30 50.11
C LEU A 523 -18.47 66.61 49.36
N THR A 524 -19.75 66.94 49.22
CA THR A 524 -20.24 68.08 48.43
C THR A 524 -20.13 69.44 49.16
N ALA A 525 -19.66 69.47 50.41
CA ALA A 525 -19.79 70.64 51.30
C ALA A 525 -18.75 71.77 51.10
N ASP A 526 -17.53 71.47 50.64
CA ASP A 526 -16.41 72.43 50.71
C ASP A 526 -16.35 73.48 49.58
N VAL A 527 -17.15 73.33 48.52
CA VAL A 527 -17.14 74.23 47.35
C VAL A 527 -17.51 75.69 47.73
N ALA A 528 -18.29 75.88 48.80
CA ALA A 528 -18.77 77.19 49.25
C ALA A 528 -17.67 78.15 49.76
N LYS A 529 -16.42 77.72 49.90
CA LYS A 529 -15.35 78.45 50.60
C LYS A 529 -14.47 79.35 49.71
N PHE A 530 -14.50 79.17 48.40
CA PHE A 530 -13.53 79.83 47.48
C PHE A 530 -13.88 81.27 47.07
N THR A 531 -15.10 81.76 47.35
CA THR A 531 -15.58 83.08 46.93
C THR A 531 -14.79 84.26 47.54
N ALA A 532 -13.97 84.03 48.57
CA ALA A 532 -13.07 85.02 49.15
C ALA A 532 -11.77 85.25 48.34
N GLY A 533 -11.48 84.42 47.34
CA GLY A 533 -10.23 84.47 46.56
C GLY A 533 -10.03 85.71 45.68
N ALA A 534 -11.04 86.57 45.52
CA ALA A 534 -11.01 87.71 44.60
C ALA A 534 -9.89 88.74 44.89
N ALA A 535 -9.35 88.80 46.10
CA ALA A 535 -8.21 89.66 46.45
C ALA A 535 -6.84 89.02 46.17
N SER A 536 -6.76 87.68 46.09
CA SER A 536 -5.56 87.01 45.57
C SER A 536 -5.43 87.16 44.05
N ALA A 537 -6.54 87.48 43.37
CA ALA A 537 -6.72 87.36 41.92
C ALA A 537 -5.66 88.05 41.04
N THR A 538 -4.91 89.06 41.50
CA THR A 538 -3.79 89.62 40.70
C THR A 538 -2.55 88.73 40.74
N VAL A 539 -2.25 88.11 41.88
CA VAL A 539 -1.24 87.04 41.98
C VAL A 539 -1.79 85.78 41.31
N THR A 540 -3.07 85.47 41.50
CA THR A 540 -3.72 84.35 40.83
C THR A 540 -3.84 84.55 39.33
N ILE A 541 -3.90 85.76 38.77
CA ILE A 541 -3.82 85.98 37.31
C ILE A 541 -2.45 85.57 36.80
N LYS A 542 -1.37 85.94 37.50
CA LYS A 542 -0.01 85.55 37.09
C LYS A 542 0.29 84.07 37.32
N ALA A 543 -0.29 83.48 38.36
CA ALA A 543 -0.32 82.03 38.56
C ALA A 543 -1.16 81.36 37.47
N LEU A 544 -2.34 81.89 37.13
CA LEU A 544 -3.22 81.42 36.06
C LEU A 544 -2.67 81.70 34.65
N GLU A 545 -1.68 82.57 34.46
CA GLU A 545 -0.90 82.63 33.22
C GLU A 545 0.08 81.45 33.17
N GLY A 546 0.70 81.10 34.30
CA GLY A 546 1.50 79.88 34.46
C GLY A 546 0.67 78.60 34.31
N ASP A 547 -0.49 78.53 34.97
CA ASP A 547 -1.44 77.41 34.88
C ASP A 547 -2.19 77.44 33.56
N LYS A 548 -2.37 78.59 32.89
CA LYS A 548 -2.84 78.63 31.50
C LYS A 548 -1.79 78.05 30.57
N VAL A 549 -0.51 78.39 30.71
CA VAL A 549 0.56 77.73 29.94
C VAL A 549 0.66 76.24 30.31
N GLY A 550 0.44 75.89 31.57
CA GLY A 550 0.36 74.52 32.07
C GLY A 550 -0.84 73.74 31.55
N LEU A 551 -2.01 74.37 31.43
CA LEU A 551 -3.25 73.81 30.91
C LEU A 551 -3.29 73.84 29.38
N GLU A 552 -2.70 74.82 28.72
CA GLU A 552 -2.46 74.82 27.27
C GLU A 552 -1.45 73.72 26.91
N LYS A 553 -0.44 73.49 27.75
CA LYS A 553 0.43 72.32 27.65
C LYS A 553 -0.33 71.02 27.94
N GLN A 554 -1.12 70.91 29.01
CA GLN A 554 -1.93 69.71 29.27
C GLN A 554 -3.00 69.50 28.19
N ILE A 555 -3.54 70.55 27.56
CA ILE A 555 -4.47 70.45 26.42
C ILE A 555 -3.71 70.09 25.14
N ALA A 556 -2.46 70.52 24.96
CA ALA A 556 -1.60 70.05 23.88
C ALA A 556 -1.21 68.57 24.08
N ASP A 557 -0.82 68.18 25.29
CA ASP A 557 -0.49 66.81 25.68
C ASP A 557 -1.74 65.91 25.63
N LEU A 558 -2.92 66.39 26.04
CA LEU A 558 -4.20 65.66 25.88
C LEU A 558 -4.66 65.61 24.42
N ARG A 559 -4.41 66.64 23.60
CA ARG A 559 -4.65 66.58 22.14
C ARG A 559 -3.65 65.64 21.45
N LEU A 560 -2.41 65.55 21.94
CA LEU A 560 -1.41 64.61 21.47
C LEU A 560 -1.79 63.19 21.88
N GLN A 561 -2.18 62.96 23.15
CA GLN A 561 -2.67 61.68 23.65
C GLN A 561 -3.99 61.27 22.99
N LEU A 562 -4.91 62.19 22.71
CA LEU A 562 -6.16 61.91 21.98
C LEU A 562 -5.89 61.69 20.49
N GLY A 563 -4.89 62.35 19.90
CA GLY A 563 -4.38 62.05 18.56
C GLY A 563 -3.68 60.68 18.49
N GLN A 564 -2.92 60.31 19.51
CA GLN A 564 -2.29 58.99 19.69
C GLN A 564 -3.34 57.90 19.94
N ALA A 565 -4.36 58.18 20.76
CA ALA A 565 -5.47 57.28 21.00
C ALA A 565 -6.35 57.13 19.75
N ASN A 566 -6.60 58.20 18.99
CA ASN A 566 -7.35 58.14 17.74
C ASN A 566 -6.56 57.44 16.63
N THR A 567 -5.25 57.63 16.53
CA THR A 567 -4.41 56.86 15.60
C THR A 567 -4.24 55.39 16.04
N THR A 568 -4.19 55.11 17.34
CA THR A 568 -4.22 53.74 17.88
C THR A 568 -5.58 53.07 17.65
N ALA A 569 -6.69 53.81 17.79
CA ALA A 569 -8.03 53.34 17.46
C ALA A 569 -8.17 53.11 15.96
N GLN A 570 -7.68 54.02 15.11
CA GLN A 570 -7.68 53.86 13.65
C GLN A 570 -6.80 52.68 13.20
N ALA A 571 -5.65 52.46 13.85
CA ALA A 571 -4.82 51.28 13.65
C ALA A 571 -5.54 50.00 14.12
N SER A 572 -6.26 50.04 15.25
CA SER A 572 -7.06 48.94 15.76
C SER A 572 -8.27 48.63 14.86
N ILE A 573 -8.90 49.64 14.27
CA ILE A 573 -9.99 49.50 13.27
C ILE A 573 -9.43 48.92 11.97
N THR A 574 -8.24 49.34 11.54
CA THR A 574 -7.56 48.79 10.35
C THR A 574 -7.12 47.35 10.58
N ALA A 575 -6.61 47.03 11.78
CA ALA A 575 -6.29 45.67 12.20
C ALA A 575 -7.55 44.79 12.32
N LYS A 576 -8.67 45.33 12.83
CA LYS A 576 -9.97 44.65 12.86
C LYS A 576 -10.48 44.37 11.45
N ALA A 577 -10.44 45.33 10.54
CA ALA A 577 -10.82 45.12 9.14
C ALA A 577 -9.90 44.10 8.43
N SER A 578 -8.60 44.09 8.75
CA SER A 578 -7.66 43.07 8.28
C SER A 578 -7.99 41.69 8.85
N ALA A 579 -8.32 41.60 10.14
CA ALA A 579 -8.72 40.35 10.80
C ALA A 579 -10.07 39.83 10.29
N GLU A 580 -11.04 40.71 10.03
CA GLU A 580 -12.32 40.37 9.41
C GLU A 580 -12.13 39.89 7.97
N LYS A 581 -11.22 40.49 7.20
CA LYS A 581 -10.81 39.99 5.88
C LYS A 581 -10.12 38.63 5.98
N GLN A 582 -9.21 38.43 6.93
CA GLN A 582 -8.55 37.13 7.18
C GLN A 582 -9.56 36.06 7.61
N LEU A 583 -10.57 36.42 8.42
CA LEU A 583 -11.61 35.51 8.88
C LEU A 583 -12.58 35.13 7.76
N ALA A 584 -12.89 36.07 6.86
CA ALA A 584 -13.63 35.79 5.62
C ALA A 584 -12.84 34.88 4.66
N ASP A 585 -11.53 35.11 4.52
CA ASP A 585 -10.65 34.29 3.67
C ASP A 585 -10.46 32.88 4.26
N LEU A 586 -10.22 32.78 5.58
CA LEU A 586 -10.22 31.51 6.32
C LEU A 586 -11.55 30.77 6.20
N LYS A 587 -12.69 31.48 6.22
CA LYS A 587 -14.00 30.86 6.00
C LYS A 587 -14.14 30.34 4.57
N PHE A 588 -13.73 31.10 3.56
CA PHE A 588 -13.71 30.64 2.17
C PHE A 588 -12.79 29.42 1.97
N GLN A 589 -11.61 29.42 2.61
CA GLN A 589 -10.70 28.28 2.64
C GLN A 589 -11.31 27.07 3.36
N LEU A 590 -12.05 27.27 4.46
CA LEU A 590 -12.75 26.22 5.19
C LEU A 590 -13.93 25.64 4.39
N ASP A 591 -14.74 26.49 3.75
CA ASP A 591 -15.85 26.07 2.89
C ASP A 591 -15.32 25.31 1.66
N LYS A 592 -14.20 25.77 1.08
CA LYS A 592 -13.46 25.04 0.04
C LYS A 592 -12.92 23.70 0.54
N ALA A 593 -12.26 23.66 1.69
CA ALA A 593 -11.72 22.43 2.27
C ALA A 593 -12.83 21.42 2.62
N ASN A 594 -14.00 21.89 3.07
CA ASN A 594 -15.18 21.06 3.29
C ASN A 594 -15.76 20.51 1.97
N ALA A 595 -15.73 21.30 0.88
CA ALA A 595 -16.11 20.82 -0.45
C ALA A 595 -15.11 19.78 -0.99
N GLU A 596 -13.81 20.01 -0.83
CA GLU A 596 -12.74 19.07 -1.20
C GLU A 596 -12.78 17.79 -0.34
N LEU A 597 -13.13 17.90 0.95
CA LEU A 597 -13.37 16.76 1.84
C LEU A 597 -14.64 15.98 1.46
N SER A 598 -15.72 16.66 1.08
CA SER A 598 -16.96 16.03 0.59
C SER A 598 -16.72 15.29 -0.73
N ALA A 599 -15.98 15.91 -1.66
CA ALA A 599 -15.53 15.29 -2.90
C ALA A 599 -14.60 14.09 -2.64
N SER A 600 -13.67 14.21 -1.69
CA SER A 600 -12.78 13.10 -1.28
C SER A 600 -13.52 11.97 -0.59
N THR A 601 -14.57 12.27 0.18
CA THR A 601 -15.44 11.27 0.83
C THR A 601 -16.30 10.56 -0.21
N SER A 602 -16.80 11.29 -1.21
CA SER A 602 -17.53 10.74 -2.36
C SER A 602 -16.63 9.87 -3.23
N GLY A 603 -15.40 10.32 -3.51
CA GLY A 603 -14.37 9.55 -4.21
C GLY A 603 -13.94 8.31 -3.43
N ARG A 604 -13.85 8.40 -2.10
CA ARG A 604 -13.60 7.23 -1.22
C ARG A 604 -14.77 6.24 -1.26
N ALA A 605 -16.03 6.70 -1.31
CA ALA A 605 -17.19 5.82 -1.47
C ALA A 605 -17.22 5.15 -2.85
N GLN A 606 -16.84 5.87 -3.92
CA GLN A 606 -16.66 5.29 -5.25
C GLN A 606 -15.49 4.30 -5.29
N LEU A 607 -14.39 4.56 -4.58
CA LEU A 607 -13.25 3.65 -4.47
C LEU A 607 -13.62 2.40 -3.66
N ASP A 608 -14.35 2.53 -2.56
CA ASP A 608 -14.84 1.42 -1.73
C ASP A 608 -15.85 0.54 -2.49
N ALA A 609 -16.73 1.14 -3.30
CA ALA A 609 -17.58 0.42 -4.24
C ALA A 609 -16.78 -0.27 -5.36
N SER A 610 -15.73 0.39 -5.87
CA SER A 610 -14.84 -0.19 -6.89
C SER A 610 -13.98 -1.32 -6.34
N LEU A 611 -13.54 -1.23 -5.08
CA LEU A 611 -12.85 -2.29 -4.36
C LEU A 611 -13.79 -3.48 -4.14
N LYS A 612 -15.01 -3.27 -3.63
CA LYS A 612 -16.01 -4.36 -3.51
C LYS A 612 -16.36 -5.02 -4.84
N ALA A 613 -16.40 -4.27 -5.94
CA ALA A 613 -16.57 -4.82 -7.28
C ALA A 613 -15.35 -5.63 -7.73
N ARG A 614 -14.12 -5.14 -7.46
CA ARG A 614 -12.86 -5.86 -7.71
C ARG A 614 -12.69 -7.10 -6.82
N ASP A 615 -13.14 -7.07 -5.57
CA ASP A 615 -13.11 -8.21 -4.64
C ASP A 615 -14.10 -9.29 -5.10
N ALA A 616 -15.29 -8.91 -5.55
CA ALA A 616 -16.25 -9.83 -6.16
C ALA A 616 -15.72 -10.42 -7.49
N GLU A 617 -15.02 -9.62 -8.29
CA GLU A 617 -14.36 -10.08 -9.52
C GLU A 617 -13.14 -10.98 -9.23
N LEU A 618 -12.36 -10.69 -8.19
CA LEU A 618 -11.26 -11.55 -7.71
C LEU A 618 -11.79 -12.87 -7.14
N ALA A 619 -12.87 -12.85 -6.34
CA ALA A 619 -13.52 -14.06 -5.86
C ALA A 619 -14.08 -14.91 -7.03
N ARG A 620 -14.63 -14.25 -8.07
CA ARG A 620 -15.06 -14.92 -9.29
C ARG A 620 -13.88 -15.49 -10.07
N LEU A 621 -12.81 -14.71 -10.29
CA LEU A 621 -11.59 -15.15 -10.99
C LEU A 621 -10.86 -16.25 -10.23
N GLN A 622 -10.92 -16.27 -8.90
CA GLN A 622 -10.42 -17.35 -8.05
C GLN A 622 -11.25 -18.63 -8.27
N SER A 623 -12.59 -18.53 -8.29
CA SER A 623 -13.48 -19.67 -8.60
C SER A 623 -13.28 -20.20 -10.03
N ASP A 624 -13.15 -19.30 -11.02
CA ASP A 624 -12.83 -19.66 -12.40
C ASP A 624 -11.43 -20.29 -12.49
N LEU A 625 -10.42 -19.78 -11.75
CA LEU A 625 -9.07 -20.34 -11.66
C LEU A 625 -9.06 -21.72 -11.00
N ASP A 626 -9.77 -21.93 -9.89
CA ASP A 626 -9.87 -23.22 -9.21
C ASP A 626 -10.58 -24.25 -10.10
N ALA A 627 -11.62 -23.85 -10.83
CA ALA A 627 -12.25 -24.67 -11.88
C ALA A 627 -11.27 -24.99 -13.02
N HIS A 628 -10.42 -24.04 -13.44
CA HIS A 628 -9.36 -24.25 -14.41
C HIS A 628 -8.23 -25.15 -13.89
N ILE A 629 -7.89 -25.10 -12.59
CA ILE A 629 -6.92 -26.00 -11.94
C ILE A 629 -7.47 -27.42 -11.90
N VAL A 630 -8.74 -27.62 -11.51
CA VAL A 630 -9.42 -28.92 -11.58
C VAL A 630 -9.45 -29.44 -13.01
N LYS A 631 -9.79 -28.59 -14.00
CA LYS A 631 -9.79 -28.95 -15.41
C LYS A 631 -8.39 -29.33 -15.92
N ASN A 632 -7.35 -28.59 -15.54
CA ASN A 632 -5.97 -28.91 -15.89
C ASN A 632 -5.46 -30.18 -15.20
N LYS A 633 -5.89 -30.45 -13.95
CA LYS A 633 -5.59 -31.71 -13.25
C LYS A 633 -6.24 -32.91 -13.95
N ASN A 634 -7.49 -32.76 -14.39
CA ASN A 634 -8.18 -33.78 -15.17
C ASN A 634 -7.53 -33.99 -16.55
N LEU A 635 -7.21 -32.91 -17.28
CA LEU A 635 -6.47 -32.97 -18.54
C LEU A 635 -5.07 -33.58 -18.36
N THR A 636 -4.39 -33.34 -17.24
CA THR A 636 -3.09 -33.97 -16.93
C THR A 636 -3.26 -35.46 -16.67
N ALA A 637 -4.31 -35.88 -15.96
CA ALA A 637 -4.64 -37.28 -15.76
C ALA A 637 -5.04 -37.99 -17.07
N ASP A 638 -5.75 -37.31 -17.96
CA ASP A 638 -6.12 -37.84 -19.28
C ASP A 638 -4.92 -37.88 -20.23
N ILE A 639 -4.04 -36.86 -20.22
CA ILE A 639 -2.74 -36.91 -20.91
C ILE A 639 -1.89 -38.06 -20.37
N ALA A 640 -1.88 -38.32 -19.06
CA ALA A 640 -1.17 -39.47 -18.48
C ALA A 640 -1.77 -40.81 -18.97
N LYS A 641 -3.10 -40.95 -19.03
CA LYS A 641 -3.77 -42.13 -19.63
C LYS A 641 -3.42 -42.30 -21.11
N PHE A 642 -3.51 -41.23 -21.90
CA PHE A 642 -3.19 -41.26 -23.34
C PHE A 642 -1.70 -41.51 -23.59
N THR A 643 -0.80 -41.00 -22.74
CA THR A 643 0.65 -41.27 -22.82
C THR A 643 0.98 -42.70 -22.41
N GLY A 644 0.33 -43.24 -21.38
CA GLY A 644 0.44 -44.66 -21.01
C GLY A 644 -0.12 -45.58 -22.10
N GLY A 645 -1.26 -45.21 -22.71
CA GLY A 645 -1.83 -45.89 -23.87
C GLY A 645 -0.94 -45.81 -25.12
N ALA A 646 -0.32 -44.66 -25.38
CA ALA A 646 0.64 -44.47 -26.46
C ALA A 646 1.94 -45.26 -26.23
N ALA A 647 2.42 -45.34 -24.99
CA ALA A 647 3.55 -46.19 -24.62
C ALA A 647 3.22 -47.68 -24.78
N SER A 648 2.02 -48.12 -24.36
CA SER A 648 1.54 -49.49 -24.54
C SER A 648 1.38 -49.85 -26.02
N THR A 649 0.76 -49.00 -26.82
CA THR A 649 0.64 -49.21 -28.28
C THR A 649 2.00 -49.13 -28.99
N THR A 650 2.93 -48.29 -28.55
CA THR A 650 4.31 -48.26 -29.07
C THR A 650 5.07 -49.55 -28.72
N ALA A 651 4.87 -50.10 -27.52
CA ALA A 651 5.44 -51.39 -27.13
C ALA A 651 4.83 -52.55 -27.93
N ALA A 652 3.51 -52.54 -28.16
CA ALA A 652 2.82 -53.50 -29.00
C ALA A 652 3.25 -53.40 -30.47
N ILE A 653 3.41 -52.19 -31.02
CA ILE A 653 3.95 -51.96 -32.37
C ILE A 653 5.37 -52.51 -32.46
N LYS A 654 6.26 -52.23 -31.50
CA LYS A 654 7.62 -52.80 -31.49
C LYS A 654 7.62 -54.33 -31.39
N ALA A 655 6.72 -54.92 -30.59
CA ALA A 655 6.56 -56.37 -30.54
C ALA A 655 6.06 -56.94 -31.88
N LEU A 656 5.13 -56.25 -32.55
CA LEU A 656 4.66 -56.62 -33.89
C LEU A 656 5.73 -56.40 -34.98
N GLU A 657 6.60 -55.40 -34.85
CA GLU A 657 7.75 -55.17 -35.74
C GLU A 657 8.83 -56.26 -35.55
N VAL A 658 9.11 -56.67 -34.31
CA VAL A 658 10.00 -57.81 -34.01
C VAL A 658 9.39 -59.12 -34.52
N ASN A 659 8.10 -59.35 -34.32
CA ASN A 659 7.40 -60.52 -34.88
C ASN A 659 7.38 -60.47 -36.41
N LYS A 660 7.19 -59.29 -37.02
CA LYS A 660 7.26 -59.09 -38.47
C LYS A 660 8.66 -59.40 -39.00
N LEU A 661 9.72 -58.92 -38.36
CA LEU A 661 11.10 -59.26 -38.72
C LEU A 661 11.40 -60.76 -38.56
N GLY A 662 10.86 -61.39 -37.51
CA GLY A 662 10.91 -62.85 -37.34
C GLY A 662 10.20 -63.60 -38.46
N LEU A 663 8.99 -63.17 -38.84
CA LEU A 663 8.22 -63.74 -39.94
C LEU A 663 8.86 -63.45 -41.31
N GLU A 664 9.44 -62.28 -41.54
CA GLU A 664 10.20 -61.96 -42.76
C GLU A 664 11.49 -62.79 -42.86
N THR A 665 12.12 -63.10 -41.72
CA THR A 665 13.25 -64.05 -41.64
C THR A 665 12.79 -65.48 -41.92
N GLN A 666 11.67 -65.92 -41.35
CA GLN A 666 11.10 -67.24 -41.63
C GLN A 666 10.62 -67.36 -43.09
N VAL A 667 10.05 -66.31 -43.68
CA VAL A 667 9.66 -66.28 -45.10
C VAL A 667 10.90 -66.25 -46.00
N ALA A 668 11.99 -65.61 -45.60
CA ALA A 668 13.27 -65.71 -46.32
C ALA A 668 13.83 -67.14 -46.24
N GLN A 669 13.87 -67.76 -45.05
CA GLN A 669 14.28 -69.15 -44.87
C GLN A 669 13.40 -70.11 -45.67
N LEU A 670 12.07 -70.01 -45.58
CA LEU A 670 11.13 -70.81 -46.37
C LEU A 670 11.26 -70.55 -47.88
N LYS A 671 11.69 -69.36 -48.30
CA LYS A 671 11.96 -69.03 -49.72
C LYS A 671 13.29 -69.59 -50.19
N ASP A 672 14.31 -69.64 -49.34
CA ASP A 672 15.60 -70.26 -49.63
C ASP A 672 15.49 -71.80 -49.57
N GLU A 673 14.66 -72.34 -48.67
CA GLU A 673 14.25 -73.75 -48.64
C GLU A 673 13.37 -74.11 -49.84
N LEU A 674 12.43 -73.26 -50.23
CA LEU A 674 11.67 -73.43 -51.48
C LEU A 674 12.58 -73.26 -52.70
N GLY A 675 13.61 -72.43 -52.65
CA GLY A 675 14.63 -72.29 -53.68
C GLY A 675 15.52 -73.53 -53.77
N ALA A 676 15.95 -74.08 -52.64
CA ALA A 676 16.66 -75.35 -52.55
C ALA A 676 15.77 -76.52 -53.00
N CYS A 677 14.48 -76.51 -52.66
CA CYS A 677 13.48 -77.49 -53.08
C CYS A 677 13.12 -77.34 -54.56
N ALA A 678 13.10 -76.13 -55.13
CA ALA A 678 12.90 -75.88 -56.56
C ALA A 678 14.16 -76.22 -57.38
N ASN A 679 15.36 -76.01 -56.83
CA ASN A 679 16.61 -76.48 -57.43
C ASN A 679 16.73 -78.01 -57.33
N ALA A 680 16.33 -78.59 -56.20
CA ALA A 680 16.23 -80.04 -56.04
C ALA A 680 15.14 -80.62 -56.95
N HIS A 681 14.01 -79.92 -57.15
CA HIS A 681 12.98 -80.30 -58.12
C HIS A 681 13.51 -80.16 -59.55
N ALA A 682 14.21 -79.09 -59.92
CA ALA A 682 14.80 -78.95 -61.24
C ALA A 682 15.89 -80.02 -61.51
N THR A 683 16.65 -80.40 -60.48
CA THR A 683 17.59 -81.52 -60.53
C THR A 683 16.84 -82.84 -60.64
N LEU A 684 15.81 -83.07 -59.82
CA LEU A 684 14.91 -84.21 -59.88
C LEU A 684 14.04 -84.24 -61.14
N GLU A 685 13.89 -83.14 -61.88
CA GLU A 685 13.15 -83.02 -63.14
C GLU A 685 14.08 -83.21 -64.34
N ALA A 686 15.37 -82.87 -64.22
CA ALA A 686 16.42 -83.32 -65.13
C ALA A 686 16.67 -84.83 -64.95
N ASP A 687 16.75 -85.29 -63.71
CA ASP A 687 16.80 -86.70 -63.35
C ASP A 687 15.50 -87.38 -63.74
N LEU A 688 14.30 -86.81 -63.54
CA LEU A 688 13.04 -87.42 -64.01
C LEU A 688 12.92 -87.38 -65.53
N LYS A 689 13.44 -86.39 -66.26
CA LYS A 689 13.50 -86.49 -67.74
C LYS A 689 14.47 -87.56 -68.20
N THR A 690 15.57 -87.78 -67.47
CA THR A 690 16.49 -88.89 -67.69
C THR A 690 15.83 -90.22 -67.31
N ARG A 691 15.11 -90.27 -66.19
CA ARG A 691 14.42 -91.44 -65.64
C ARG A 691 13.11 -91.70 -66.35
N ASP A 692 12.48 -90.76 -67.05
CA ASP A 692 11.32 -90.94 -67.96
C ASP A 692 11.78 -91.25 -69.39
N ALA A 693 13.02 -90.89 -69.78
CA ALA A 693 13.67 -91.58 -70.89
C ALA A 693 14.00 -93.05 -70.53
N GLU A 694 14.25 -93.35 -69.25
CA GLU A 694 14.27 -94.73 -68.73
C GLU A 694 12.86 -95.29 -68.39
N ILE A 695 11.85 -94.47 -68.11
CA ILE A 695 10.54 -94.91 -67.63
C ILE A 695 9.49 -94.92 -68.72
N GLU A 696 9.65 -94.27 -69.87
CA GLU A 696 8.96 -94.73 -71.10
C GLU A 696 9.48 -96.12 -71.51
N LYS A 697 10.77 -96.36 -71.31
CA LYS A 697 11.41 -97.70 -71.38
C LYS A 697 10.83 -98.71 -70.36
N LEU A 698 10.17 -98.26 -69.27
CA LEU A 698 9.62 -99.11 -68.18
C LEU A 698 8.08 -98.97 -67.96
N ARG A 699 7.39 -98.03 -68.60
CA ARG A 699 5.90 -97.85 -68.62
C ARG A 699 5.28 -98.51 -69.84
N ALA A 700 6.08 -98.74 -70.88
CA ALA A 700 5.92 -99.90 -71.75
C ALA A 700 5.94 -101.25 -70.98
N GLN A 701 6.30 -101.25 -69.69
CA GLN A 701 6.48 -102.45 -68.87
C GLN A 701 5.52 -102.54 -67.65
N ILE A 702 5.23 -101.42 -66.95
CA ILE A 702 4.40 -101.43 -65.72
C ILE A 702 3.41 -100.25 -65.66
N ALA A 703 2.21 -100.45 -66.22
CA ALA A 703 1.05 -99.57 -66.07
C ALA A 703 -0.05 -100.23 -65.21
N LEU A 704 0.32 -100.85 -64.07
CA LEU A 704 -0.44 -102.00 -63.55
C LEU A 704 -1.09 -101.88 -62.15
N MET A 705 -0.64 -101.02 -61.22
CA MET A 705 -1.33 -100.81 -59.91
C MET A 705 -0.85 -99.56 -59.13
N HIS A 706 -1.61 -99.13 -58.10
CA HIS A 706 -1.43 -97.85 -57.41
C HIS A 706 -2.06 -97.83 -55.98
N ILE A 707 -1.58 -96.88 -55.14
CA ILE A 707 -2.19 -96.17 -53.96
C ILE A 707 -1.61 -96.45 -52.54
N VAL A 708 -1.46 -95.38 -51.73
CA VAL A 708 -0.98 -95.29 -50.31
C VAL A 708 -1.76 -94.18 -49.52
N VAL A 709 -1.60 -94.09 -48.18
CA VAL A 709 -2.24 -93.16 -47.18
C VAL A 709 -1.21 -92.09 -46.64
N PRO A 710 -1.25 -91.36 -45.48
CA PRO A 710 -2.09 -91.39 -44.24
C PRO A 710 -2.45 -90.03 -43.52
N SER A 711 -3.05 -90.12 -42.31
CA SER A 711 -2.83 -89.27 -41.07
C SER A 711 -3.61 -87.95 -40.80
N GLU A 712 -3.53 -87.48 -39.53
CA GLU A 712 -4.47 -86.60 -38.79
C GLU A 712 -3.77 -85.84 -37.62
N GLN A 713 -4.24 -84.65 -37.18
CA GLN A 713 -3.67 -83.85 -36.07
C GLN A 713 -4.61 -82.72 -35.57
N ASP A 714 -4.88 -82.55 -34.25
CA ASP A 714 -5.54 -81.34 -33.69
C ASP A 714 -5.49 -81.21 -32.13
N VAL A 715 -6.09 -80.13 -31.59
CA VAL A 715 -6.41 -79.76 -30.18
C VAL A 715 -5.44 -78.79 -29.46
N GLN A 716 -5.68 -77.47 -29.59
CA GLN A 716 -5.33 -76.45 -28.56
C GLN A 716 -6.14 -75.13 -28.69
N MET A 717 -7.46 -75.15 -28.42
CA MET A 717 -8.31 -73.94 -28.56
C MET A 717 -9.57 -73.97 -27.66
N ASP A 718 -9.60 -73.22 -26.55
CA ASP A 718 -10.88 -72.75 -25.95
C ASP A 718 -10.79 -71.64 -24.88
N VAL A 719 -9.78 -71.66 -23.99
CA VAL A 719 -9.71 -70.79 -22.79
C VAL A 719 -9.86 -69.28 -23.08
N GLU A 720 -9.35 -68.81 -24.21
CA GLU A 720 -9.35 -67.39 -24.59
C GLU A 720 -10.75 -66.83 -24.92
N LYS A 721 -11.73 -67.70 -25.20
CA LYS A 721 -13.13 -67.31 -25.52
C LYS A 721 -13.93 -66.83 -24.30
N LEU A 722 -13.48 -67.12 -23.07
CA LEU A 722 -14.21 -66.83 -21.84
C LEU A 722 -14.08 -65.36 -21.37
N HIS A 723 -12.89 -64.78 -21.47
CA HIS A 723 -12.59 -63.48 -20.86
C HIS A 723 -13.20 -62.26 -21.59
N THR A 724 -13.53 -62.42 -22.87
CA THR A 724 -13.98 -61.35 -23.78
C THR A 724 -15.50 -61.13 -23.80
N ARG A 725 -16.28 -61.99 -23.13
CA ARG A 725 -17.76 -61.98 -23.18
C ARG A 725 -18.40 -60.84 -22.37
N ARG A 726 -19.61 -60.43 -22.79
CA ARG A 726 -20.46 -59.47 -22.06
C ARG A 726 -21.29 -60.20 -21.00
N ALA A 727 -21.65 -59.51 -19.91
CA ALA A 727 -22.40 -60.11 -18.80
C ALA A 727 -23.86 -60.50 -19.14
N ASP A 728 -24.36 -60.10 -20.32
CA ASP A 728 -25.68 -60.44 -20.87
C ASP A 728 -25.59 -61.35 -22.11
N ASP A 729 -24.42 -61.94 -22.38
CA ASP A 729 -24.20 -62.82 -23.54
C ASP A 729 -24.65 -64.26 -23.24
N GLU A 730 -25.90 -64.57 -23.59
CA GLU A 730 -26.48 -65.92 -23.41
C GLU A 730 -26.08 -66.93 -24.52
N THR A 731 -25.15 -66.61 -25.43
CA THR A 731 -24.79 -67.54 -26.52
C THR A 731 -24.15 -68.83 -25.95
N PRO A 732 -24.55 -70.03 -26.40
CA PRO A 732 -24.05 -71.28 -25.81
C PRO A 732 -22.55 -71.54 -26.06
N PHE A 733 -21.86 -72.05 -25.04
CA PHE A 733 -20.49 -72.57 -25.14
C PHE A 733 -20.26 -73.71 -24.13
N GLU A 734 -19.40 -74.67 -24.45
CA GLU A 734 -19.14 -75.84 -23.61
C GLU A 734 -17.80 -75.70 -22.87
N THR A 735 -17.70 -76.30 -21.68
CA THR A 735 -16.52 -76.23 -20.81
C THR A 735 -16.23 -77.57 -20.16
N ALA A 736 -14.95 -77.91 -19.97
CA ALA A 736 -14.52 -79.14 -19.30
C ALA A 736 -14.96 -79.20 -17.83
N CYS A 737 -14.87 -78.07 -17.12
CA CYS A 737 -15.09 -78.00 -15.69
C CYS A 737 -16.47 -77.46 -15.31
N PRO A 738 -17.08 -77.99 -14.23
CA PRO A 738 -18.31 -77.44 -13.68
C PRO A 738 -18.04 -76.16 -12.86
N GLN A 739 -19.10 -75.59 -12.30
CA GLN A 739 -19.11 -74.49 -11.33
C GLN A 739 -19.71 -74.99 -10.02
N HIS A 740 -19.23 -74.50 -8.88
CA HIS A 740 -19.72 -74.94 -7.57
C HIS A 740 -21.19 -74.55 -7.35
N LEU A 741 -22.10 -75.51 -7.56
CA LEU A 741 -23.53 -75.31 -7.44
C LEU A 741 -23.97 -75.14 -5.98
N SER A 742 -23.11 -75.50 -5.02
CA SER A 742 -23.28 -75.17 -3.59
C SER A 742 -23.44 -73.68 -3.29
N ASP A 743 -22.95 -72.79 -4.18
CA ASP A 743 -23.12 -71.34 -4.02
C ASP A 743 -24.56 -70.86 -4.24
N VAL A 744 -25.39 -71.68 -4.90
CA VAL A 744 -26.80 -71.34 -5.17
C VAL A 744 -27.62 -71.55 -3.91
N LYS A 745 -28.27 -70.48 -3.42
CA LYS A 745 -28.98 -70.47 -2.15
C LYS A 745 -30.10 -71.52 -2.07
N GLY A 746 -29.82 -72.63 -1.38
CA GLY A 746 -30.73 -73.77 -1.20
C GLY A 746 -30.20 -75.09 -1.78
N ILE A 747 -29.10 -75.04 -2.53
CA ILE A 747 -28.25 -76.18 -2.87
C ILE A 747 -27.14 -76.28 -1.81
N GLY A 748 -26.74 -77.49 -1.48
CA GLY A 748 -25.52 -77.78 -0.71
C GLY A 748 -24.78 -78.93 -1.38
N THR A 749 -23.60 -79.31 -0.88
CA THR A 749 -22.70 -80.29 -1.53
C THR A 749 -23.39 -81.62 -1.91
N VAL A 750 -24.30 -82.13 -1.06
CA VAL A 750 -25.10 -83.36 -1.34
C VAL A 750 -26.09 -83.19 -2.50
N PHE A 751 -26.56 -81.97 -2.76
CA PHE A 751 -27.45 -81.63 -3.87
C PHE A 751 -26.68 -81.25 -5.14
N GLU A 752 -25.52 -80.59 -4.98
CA GLU A 752 -24.54 -80.33 -6.03
C GLU A 752 -24.01 -81.63 -6.66
N ALA A 753 -23.60 -82.61 -5.84
CA ALA A 753 -23.17 -83.92 -6.33
C ALA A 753 -24.26 -84.59 -7.20
N ARG A 754 -25.54 -84.53 -6.78
CA ARG A 754 -26.68 -85.06 -7.55
C ARG A 754 -26.94 -84.29 -8.85
N LEU A 755 -26.65 -82.99 -8.89
CA LEU A 755 -26.73 -82.18 -10.09
C LEU A 755 -25.61 -82.57 -11.09
N TYR A 756 -24.38 -82.77 -10.60
CA TYR A 756 -23.28 -83.29 -11.42
C TYR A 756 -23.55 -84.73 -11.93
N GLU A 757 -24.08 -85.63 -11.09
CA GLU A 757 -24.53 -86.97 -11.50
C GLU A 757 -25.62 -86.94 -12.59
N ALA A 758 -26.44 -85.88 -12.60
CA ALA A 758 -27.46 -85.65 -13.64
C ALA A 758 -26.95 -84.85 -14.85
N GLY A 759 -25.65 -84.58 -14.93
CA GLY A 759 -25.02 -83.86 -16.05
C GLY A 759 -25.25 -82.35 -16.07
N ILE A 760 -25.65 -81.76 -14.93
CA ILE A 760 -25.90 -80.31 -14.76
C ILE A 760 -24.70 -79.71 -14.01
N GLY A 761 -23.85 -78.97 -14.71
CA GLY A 761 -22.57 -78.50 -14.17
C GLY A 761 -22.40 -77.00 -14.03
N SER A 762 -23.32 -76.18 -14.56
CA SER A 762 -23.23 -74.71 -14.53
C SER A 762 -24.43 -74.04 -13.86
N TYR A 763 -24.22 -72.80 -13.40
CA TYR A 763 -25.30 -71.95 -12.89
C TYR A 763 -26.37 -71.67 -13.95
N TRP A 764 -25.96 -71.60 -15.23
CA TRP A 764 -26.85 -71.42 -16.36
C TRP A 764 -27.76 -72.64 -16.55
N GLU A 765 -27.20 -73.86 -16.66
CA GLU A 765 -27.98 -75.10 -16.82
C GLU A 765 -28.98 -75.31 -15.68
N LEU A 766 -28.54 -75.10 -14.42
CA LEU A 766 -29.39 -75.19 -13.23
C LEU A 766 -30.57 -74.19 -13.28
N SER A 767 -30.39 -72.98 -13.82
CA SER A 767 -31.48 -72.01 -13.97
C SER A 767 -32.55 -72.45 -14.98
N GLN A 768 -32.15 -73.19 -16.02
CA GLN A 768 -33.01 -73.60 -17.13
C GLN A 768 -33.81 -74.89 -16.86
N LEU A 769 -33.45 -75.67 -15.83
CA LEU A 769 -34.23 -76.83 -15.38
C LEU A 769 -35.69 -76.45 -15.07
N THR A 770 -36.65 -77.34 -15.29
CA THR A 770 -38.01 -77.16 -14.74
C THR A 770 -38.02 -77.46 -13.24
N ASN A 771 -39.00 -76.95 -12.48
CA ASN A 771 -39.12 -77.30 -11.06
C ASN A 771 -39.37 -78.82 -10.87
N THR A 772 -39.98 -79.49 -11.84
CA THR A 772 -40.18 -80.94 -11.86
C THR A 772 -38.84 -81.67 -12.02
N ASP A 773 -37.99 -81.22 -12.95
CA ASP A 773 -36.68 -81.80 -13.18
C ASP A 773 -35.71 -81.53 -12.04
N LEU A 774 -35.68 -80.31 -11.50
CA LEU A 774 -34.88 -79.96 -10.34
C LEU A 774 -35.27 -80.82 -9.13
N LYS A 775 -36.58 -80.97 -8.85
CA LYS A 775 -37.08 -81.87 -7.78
C LYS A 775 -36.67 -83.33 -8.01
N ARG A 776 -36.74 -83.81 -9.25
CA ARG A 776 -36.37 -85.18 -9.65
C ARG A 776 -34.87 -85.42 -9.48
N ILE A 777 -34.02 -84.51 -9.96
CA ILE A 777 -32.56 -84.59 -9.89
C ILE A 777 -32.07 -84.48 -8.44
N LEU A 778 -32.60 -83.52 -7.67
CA LEU A 778 -32.24 -83.38 -6.26
C LEU A 778 -32.71 -84.57 -5.40
N ASN A 779 -33.59 -85.43 -5.91
CA ASN A 779 -34.15 -86.60 -5.23
C ASN A 779 -34.66 -86.23 -3.82
N VAL A 780 -35.65 -85.32 -3.81
CA VAL A 780 -36.31 -84.80 -2.61
C VAL A 780 -37.80 -85.16 -2.59
N SER A 781 -38.31 -85.57 -1.43
CA SER A 781 -39.73 -85.92 -1.25
C SER A 781 -40.64 -84.71 -1.39
N ASP A 782 -41.94 -84.93 -1.64
CA ASP A 782 -42.95 -83.86 -1.75
C ASP A 782 -42.97 -82.92 -0.54
N LEU A 783 -42.72 -83.45 0.66
CA LEU A 783 -42.67 -82.69 1.92
C LEU A 783 -41.41 -81.81 2.01
N GLN A 784 -40.29 -82.25 1.43
CA GLN A 784 -39.04 -81.47 1.34
C GLN A 784 -39.14 -80.43 0.23
N ALA A 785 -39.64 -80.80 -0.95
CA ALA A 785 -39.89 -79.90 -2.06
C ALA A 785 -40.87 -78.77 -1.71
N SER A 786 -41.86 -79.04 -0.84
CA SER A 786 -42.77 -78.02 -0.29
C SER A 786 -42.12 -77.05 0.71
N ARG A 787 -40.88 -77.32 1.15
CA ARG A 787 -40.09 -76.44 2.04
C ARG A 787 -38.90 -75.77 1.33
N MET A 788 -38.55 -76.21 0.13
CA MET A 788 -37.50 -75.64 -0.70
C MET A 788 -38.12 -74.78 -1.79
N ASP A 789 -37.81 -73.48 -1.82
CA ASP A 789 -38.26 -72.62 -2.92
C ASP A 789 -37.41 -72.90 -4.18
N LEU A 790 -37.91 -73.84 -4.99
CA LEU A 790 -37.30 -74.23 -6.26
C LEU A 790 -37.29 -73.09 -7.29
N ASN A 791 -38.15 -72.08 -7.16
CA ASN A 791 -38.08 -70.89 -8.02
C ASN A 791 -36.94 -69.97 -7.56
N ALA A 792 -36.80 -69.75 -6.25
CA ALA A 792 -35.71 -68.95 -5.70
C ALA A 792 -34.34 -69.56 -6.02
N ILE A 793 -34.18 -70.88 -5.89
CA ILE A 793 -32.95 -71.61 -6.29
C ILE A 793 -32.59 -71.31 -7.76
N ARG A 794 -33.55 -71.41 -8.68
CA ARG A 794 -33.31 -71.17 -10.11
C ARG A 794 -33.06 -69.70 -10.43
N ALA A 795 -33.73 -68.78 -9.75
CA ALA A 795 -33.50 -67.34 -9.89
C ALA A 795 -32.11 -66.93 -9.38
N ASP A 796 -31.67 -67.52 -8.27
CA ASP A 796 -30.34 -67.29 -7.70
C ASP A 796 -29.23 -67.91 -8.56
N ALA A 797 -29.48 -69.09 -9.15
CA ALA A 797 -28.60 -69.65 -10.18
C ALA A 797 -28.47 -68.73 -11.40
N ARG A 798 -29.57 -68.17 -11.93
CA ARG A 798 -29.48 -67.21 -13.06
C ARG A 798 -28.76 -65.92 -12.67
N ARG A 799 -28.93 -65.44 -11.42
CA ARG A 799 -28.19 -64.30 -10.86
C ARG A 799 -26.69 -64.57 -10.85
N LEU A 800 -26.27 -65.70 -10.28
CA LEU A 800 -24.85 -66.12 -10.23
C LEU A 800 -24.26 -66.36 -11.63
N ALA A 801 -25.03 -66.92 -12.57
CA ALA A 801 -24.62 -67.08 -13.96
C ALA A 801 -24.32 -65.73 -14.64
N LYS A 802 -25.15 -64.71 -14.40
CA LYS A 802 -24.93 -63.34 -14.89
C LYS A 802 -23.74 -62.66 -14.21
N GLU A 803 -23.63 -62.74 -12.89
CA GLU A 803 -22.52 -62.15 -12.12
C GLU A 803 -21.15 -62.73 -12.52
N THR A 804 -21.09 -64.03 -12.82
CA THR A 804 -19.87 -64.74 -13.27
C THR A 804 -19.65 -64.72 -14.80
N LYS A 805 -20.48 -63.98 -15.57
CA LYS A 805 -20.49 -63.98 -17.05
C LYS A 805 -20.61 -65.38 -17.69
N SER A 806 -21.18 -66.35 -16.99
CA SER A 806 -21.33 -67.75 -17.42
C SER A 806 -22.72 -68.06 -18.00
N LEU A 807 -23.48 -67.04 -18.41
CA LEU A 807 -24.66 -67.24 -19.26
C LEU A 807 -24.27 -67.99 -20.54
N GLY A 808 -25.09 -68.96 -20.94
CA GLY A 808 -24.77 -69.87 -22.04
C GLY A 808 -23.71 -70.95 -21.73
N ARG A 809 -23.02 -70.93 -20.58
CA ARG A 809 -22.05 -71.98 -20.21
C ARG A 809 -22.78 -73.31 -20.07
N LYS A 810 -22.22 -74.34 -20.70
CA LYS A 810 -22.56 -75.73 -20.49
C LYS A 810 -21.35 -76.50 -19.97
N TRP A 811 -21.61 -77.62 -19.30
CA TRP A 811 -20.56 -78.53 -18.85
C TRP A 811 -20.51 -79.78 -19.72
N SER A 812 -19.31 -80.14 -20.22
CA SER A 812 -19.07 -81.32 -21.07
C SER A 812 -19.02 -82.65 -20.29
N GLN A 813 -19.51 -82.66 -19.04
CA GLN A 813 -19.62 -83.85 -18.17
C GLN A 813 -18.28 -84.57 -17.88
N SER A 814 -17.16 -83.87 -18.07
CA SER A 814 -15.83 -84.35 -17.66
C SER A 814 -15.76 -84.38 -16.13
N ALA A 815 -15.77 -85.58 -15.55
CA ALA A 815 -15.89 -85.78 -14.11
C ALA A 815 -14.73 -85.11 -13.34
N PRO A 816 -15.01 -84.11 -12.49
CA PRO A 816 -13.97 -83.37 -11.77
C PRO A 816 -13.32 -84.23 -10.68
N ASP A 817 -12.16 -83.79 -10.22
CA ASP A 817 -11.53 -84.26 -9.00
C ASP A 817 -11.79 -83.29 -7.85
N ASP A 818 -12.35 -83.82 -6.77
CA ASP A 818 -12.44 -83.18 -5.45
C ASP A 818 -11.03 -82.79 -4.97
N PHE A 819 -10.82 -81.49 -4.73
CA PHE A 819 -9.55 -80.95 -4.26
C PHE A 819 -9.47 -80.76 -2.73
N GLU A 820 -10.54 -81.01 -1.95
CA GLU A 820 -10.45 -80.98 -0.48
C GLU A 820 -9.38 -81.93 0.12
N PRO A 821 -9.04 -83.10 -0.50
CA PRO A 821 -7.90 -83.93 -0.09
C PRO A 821 -6.51 -83.32 -0.32
N VAL A 822 -6.39 -82.13 -0.92
CA VAL A 822 -5.12 -81.41 -1.12
C VAL A 822 -4.94 -80.38 -0.02
N GLU A 823 -3.89 -80.52 0.78
CA GLU A 823 -3.68 -79.75 2.00
C GLU A 823 -3.57 -78.24 1.73
N GLY A 824 -4.56 -77.49 2.22
CA GLY A 824 -4.68 -76.04 2.03
C GLY A 824 -5.56 -75.61 0.85
N ILE A 825 -5.98 -76.52 -0.05
CA ILE A 825 -7.08 -76.22 -0.97
C ILE A 825 -8.40 -76.40 -0.21
N GLY A 826 -9.03 -75.28 0.14
CA GLY A 826 -10.46 -75.26 0.47
C GLY A 826 -11.28 -74.75 -0.71
N HIS A 827 -12.60 -74.93 -0.64
CA HIS A 827 -13.61 -74.52 -1.64
C HIS A 827 -13.35 -73.17 -2.35
N ILE A 828 -12.82 -72.15 -1.66
CA ILE A 828 -12.51 -70.83 -2.27
C ILE A 828 -11.41 -70.93 -3.33
N PHE A 829 -10.38 -71.76 -3.12
CA PHE A 829 -9.28 -71.95 -4.07
C PHE A 829 -9.61 -73.00 -5.13
N GLU A 830 -10.32 -74.07 -4.76
CA GLU A 830 -10.87 -75.05 -5.70
C GLU A 830 -11.76 -74.36 -6.75
N LYS A 831 -12.72 -73.53 -6.32
CA LYS A 831 -13.55 -72.73 -7.21
C LYS A 831 -12.74 -71.87 -8.18
N ARG A 832 -11.69 -71.20 -7.70
CA ARG A 832 -10.82 -70.36 -8.56
C ARG A 832 -10.10 -71.18 -9.63
N LEU A 833 -9.73 -72.43 -9.32
CA LEU A 833 -9.15 -73.37 -10.29
C LEU A 833 -10.21 -73.88 -11.28
N TYR A 834 -11.40 -74.24 -10.81
CA TYR A 834 -12.51 -74.72 -11.66
C TYR A 834 -13.03 -73.65 -12.64
N ASP A 835 -13.11 -72.38 -12.21
CA ASP A 835 -13.57 -71.26 -13.05
C ASP A 835 -12.61 -70.96 -14.21
N VAL A 836 -11.32 -71.35 -14.13
CA VAL A 836 -10.34 -71.25 -15.23
C VAL A 836 -10.10 -72.57 -15.98
N GLY A 837 -10.87 -73.62 -15.69
CA GLY A 837 -10.78 -74.90 -16.39
C GLY A 837 -9.81 -75.94 -15.79
N ILE A 838 -9.38 -75.77 -14.53
CA ILE A 838 -8.52 -76.71 -13.81
C ILE A 838 -9.36 -77.43 -12.73
N CYS A 839 -9.93 -78.57 -13.09
CA CYS A 839 -10.79 -79.38 -12.21
C CYS A 839 -10.42 -80.87 -12.18
N THR A 840 -9.21 -81.24 -12.59
CA THR A 840 -8.69 -82.60 -12.41
C THR A 840 -7.33 -82.58 -11.74
N TYR A 841 -6.98 -83.63 -11.01
CA TYR A 841 -5.64 -83.74 -10.40
C TYR A 841 -4.54 -83.73 -11.46
N GLU A 842 -4.81 -84.22 -12.67
CA GLU A 842 -3.88 -84.20 -13.80
C GLU A 842 -3.67 -82.78 -14.36
N ALA A 843 -4.75 -82.01 -14.53
CA ALA A 843 -4.66 -80.60 -14.93
C ALA A 843 -3.86 -79.81 -13.88
N LEU A 844 -4.18 -79.97 -12.58
CA LEU A 844 -3.48 -79.31 -11.47
C LEU A 844 -2.01 -79.76 -11.35
N ALA A 845 -1.71 -81.03 -11.61
CA ALA A 845 -0.35 -81.56 -11.66
C ALA A 845 0.50 -80.97 -12.79
N ASN A 846 -0.11 -80.65 -13.93
CA ASN A 846 0.60 -80.11 -15.09
C ASN A 846 0.82 -78.58 -15.02
N MET A 847 0.30 -77.91 -13.99
CA MET A 847 0.54 -76.48 -13.77
C MET A 847 1.93 -76.19 -13.17
N THR A 848 2.36 -74.94 -13.34
CA THR A 848 3.50 -74.35 -12.64
C THR A 848 3.06 -73.47 -11.47
N VAL A 849 3.94 -73.28 -10.47
CA VAL A 849 3.66 -72.44 -9.29
C VAL A 849 3.20 -71.02 -9.64
N PRO A 850 3.82 -70.29 -10.61
CA PRO A 850 3.35 -68.97 -11.00
C PRO A 850 1.91 -68.95 -11.53
N GLN A 851 1.51 -69.97 -12.31
CA GLN A 851 0.14 -70.06 -12.85
C GLN A 851 -0.88 -70.29 -11.74
N ILE A 852 -0.59 -71.16 -10.77
CA ILE A 852 -1.48 -71.36 -9.60
C ILE A 852 -1.55 -70.09 -8.75
N GLU A 853 -0.45 -69.36 -8.57
CA GLU A 853 -0.45 -68.08 -7.86
C GLU A 853 -1.30 -67.01 -8.56
N GLU A 854 -1.15 -66.89 -9.88
CA GLU A 854 -1.93 -66.00 -10.75
C GLU A 854 -3.42 -66.35 -10.78
N ILE A 855 -3.80 -67.62 -10.62
CA ILE A 855 -5.21 -68.02 -10.51
C ILE A 855 -5.75 -67.78 -9.10
N CYS A 856 -5.05 -68.31 -8.09
CA CYS A 856 -5.59 -68.44 -6.74
C CYS A 856 -5.59 -67.13 -5.94
N HIS A 857 -4.84 -66.09 -6.32
CA HIS A 857 -4.94 -64.72 -5.76
C HIS A 857 -5.05 -64.70 -4.21
N ALA A 858 -4.13 -65.38 -3.51
CA ALA A 858 -4.15 -65.44 -2.05
C ALA A 858 -3.59 -64.14 -1.42
N PRO A 859 -4.19 -63.63 -0.32
CA PRO A 859 -3.59 -62.55 0.46
C PRO A 859 -2.22 -62.97 1.01
N ALA A 860 -1.23 -62.07 0.97
CA ALA A 860 0.16 -62.41 1.32
C ALA A 860 0.35 -63.03 2.72
N GLN A 861 -0.53 -62.71 3.69
CA GLN A 861 -0.53 -63.27 5.04
C GLN A 861 -1.06 -64.72 5.14
N PHE A 862 -1.71 -65.23 4.08
CA PHE A 862 -2.33 -66.56 4.02
C PHE A 862 -1.98 -67.29 2.71
N LYS A 863 -0.80 -67.04 2.13
CA LYS A 863 -0.35 -67.68 0.89
C LYS A 863 -0.10 -69.19 1.10
N PRO A 864 -0.84 -70.10 0.43
CA PRO A 864 -0.62 -71.54 0.54
C PRO A 864 0.66 -72.01 -0.16
N ASP A 865 1.11 -73.23 0.16
CA ASP A 865 2.19 -73.89 -0.58
C ASP A 865 1.70 -74.52 -1.89
N TYR A 866 1.69 -73.70 -2.94
CA TYR A 866 1.35 -74.13 -4.29
C TYR A 866 2.30 -75.21 -4.86
N ALA A 867 3.53 -75.34 -4.35
CA ALA A 867 4.45 -76.40 -4.77
C ALA A 867 4.07 -77.74 -4.10
N ALA A 868 3.62 -77.71 -2.85
CA ALA A 868 2.99 -78.86 -2.20
C ALA A 868 1.71 -79.27 -2.93
N TRP A 869 0.87 -78.34 -3.37
CA TRP A 869 -0.34 -78.65 -4.16
C TRP A 869 -0.03 -79.41 -5.45
N ILE A 870 0.89 -78.92 -6.28
CA ILE A 870 1.30 -79.63 -7.52
C ILE A 870 1.84 -81.03 -7.20
N LYS A 871 2.60 -81.17 -6.10
CA LYS A 871 3.18 -82.45 -5.66
C LYS A 871 2.11 -83.43 -5.16
N GLN A 872 1.13 -82.96 -4.40
CA GLN A 872 0.00 -83.76 -3.92
C GLN A 872 -0.94 -84.13 -5.08
N ALA A 873 -1.24 -83.20 -5.98
CA ALA A 873 -2.00 -83.45 -7.21
C ALA A 873 -1.34 -84.54 -8.07
N LYS A 874 0.00 -84.52 -8.25
CA LYS A 874 0.73 -85.60 -8.93
C LYS A 874 0.55 -86.97 -8.27
N LEU A 875 0.54 -87.02 -6.94
CA LEU A 875 0.31 -88.26 -6.20
C LEU A 875 -1.15 -88.73 -6.29
N LEU A 876 -2.12 -87.83 -6.27
CA LEU A 876 -3.55 -88.13 -6.39
C LEU A 876 -3.94 -88.53 -7.82
N ALA A 877 -3.41 -87.86 -8.85
CA ALA A 877 -3.54 -88.26 -10.26
C ALA A 877 -2.97 -89.68 -10.48
N ALA A 878 -1.76 -89.96 -9.99
CA ALA A 878 -1.15 -91.28 -10.07
C ALA A 878 -1.91 -92.36 -9.26
N LYS A 879 -2.65 -91.97 -8.21
CA LYS A 879 -3.54 -92.85 -7.43
C LYS A 879 -4.84 -93.12 -8.20
N LYS A 880 -5.47 -92.09 -8.76
CA LYS A 880 -6.66 -92.18 -9.62
C LYS A 880 -6.42 -93.05 -10.85
N ALA A 881 -5.31 -92.83 -11.57
CA ALA A 881 -4.91 -93.65 -12.71
C ALA A 881 -4.74 -95.15 -12.35
N LYS A 882 -4.26 -95.47 -11.14
CA LYS A 882 -4.17 -96.86 -10.63
C LYS A 882 -5.50 -97.43 -10.14
N GLN A 883 -6.50 -96.58 -9.85
CA GLN A 883 -7.85 -96.99 -9.47
C GLN A 883 -8.81 -97.09 -10.67
N GLN A 884 -8.50 -96.40 -11.76
CA GLN A 884 -9.25 -96.43 -13.02
C GLN A 884 -8.73 -97.48 -14.03
N GLN A 885 -7.62 -98.17 -13.73
CA GLN A 885 -7.30 -99.42 -14.43
C GLN A 885 -8.41 -100.46 -14.12
N PRO A 886 -9.09 -101.03 -15.14
CA PRO A 886 -10.04 -102.10 -14.90
C PRO A 886 -9.30 -103.31 -14.34
N LYS A 887 -9.90 -103.99 -13.36
CA LYS A 887 -9.56 -105.39 -13.10
C LYS A 887 -9.97 -106.20 -14.32
N ALA A 888 -9.00 -106.90 -14.90
CA ALA A 888 -9.25 -108.07 -15.75
C ALA A 888 -9.80 -109.24 -14.91
#